data_AF-A0A7J4JDW0-F1
#
_entry.id   AF-A0A7J4JDW0-F1
#
_cell.length_a   1.000
_cell.length_b   1.000
_cell.length_c   1.000
_cell.angle_alpha   90.00
_cell.angle_beta   90.00
_cell.angle_gamma   90.00
#
_symmetry.space_group_name_H-M   'P 1'
#
loop_
_entity.id
_entity.type
_entity.pdbx_description
1 polymer ?
#
loop_
_entity_poly.entity_id
_entity_poly.type
_entity_poly.pdbx_seq_one_letter_code
_entity_poly.pdbx_strand_id
1 'polypeptide(L)'
;MISFITIVLFFIYLFGLGFTATYFLRKPEHFLERLIMYAAIGLGVFPILSITLNFLHIPLDWKIFLLLSLAFPVYIVGRKIYKKEYHFSFHPTFSPTLRKSDLVIIAVLLIFAASLFMYAKGAFAYPYLEDEDPWGHAVGVKYVALEKNAYDPPTSRVGDVDTSLSYIDPYPPAYDVMIGILHQTSSEMQWTIKFFNALIISLGILFFFLFAKEFTQSSGKALLATFFLAAVPAYMSHFIWAHSLAIALLFPALYALLKIQEERNWVYVAAILIASIWVSQNVEQPLKLTTIILIFIIVAGITLRRSVKWELTAVGSGILFSMIWWGTMVQKYGLRNFVRYYTGDRVFSAGTESVVSSVSVKNPEILQKLLTLWKSFTSAGGSASRAYSVNDFLIAKESNMINAPIGIGLVVSLLVLFGLLYVLWKYRSSIVEEKNSWLAITLFWLIFTFWAVNGATFPVSVARGPFRSWMLLAIPVAILAAEATYLLMRIGKKIKVPTMIVLILVVVGVLFTSGIQKYKYNTIIWPTSGSFVQSAEPFEYGQWFATIPPNTLVFLYAPRDKLVIGYNAYSCAWCEDIAVFRGTILERDVSELHSFLTSHQYEYLILNGAMDRKFFTSTFSENKTNELLPKRYEEIQKSGLFAPVYYKENMFLVLKVKY
;
A
#
# COMPACT_ATOMS: atom_id res chain seq x y z
N MET A 1 -6.92 -19.08 13.34
CA MET A 1 -7.67 -19.86 12.31
C MET A 1 -7.73 -19.05 11.03
N ILE A 2 -7.38 -19.63 9.87
CA ILE A 2 -7.49 -18.94 8.58
C ILE A 2 -8.97 -18.62 8.32
N SER A 3 -9.33 -17.34 8.19
CA SER A 3 -10.70 -16.96 7.81
C SER A 3 -10.90 -17.14 6.31
N PHE A 4 -11.13 -18.38 5.88
CA PHE A 4 -11.45 -18.71 4.49
C PHE A 4 -12.64 -17.90 3.97
N ILE A 5 -13.62 -17.62 4.84
CA ILE A 5 -14.78 -16.77 4.53
C ILE A 5 -14.33 -15.38 4.09
N THR A 6 -13.40 -14.75 4.80
CA THR A 6 -12.91 -13.40 4.44
C THR A 6 -12.22 -13.40 3.07
N ILE A 7 -11.47 -14.45 2.74
CA ILE A 7 -10.83 -14.59 1.41
C ILE A 7 -11.88 -14.72 0.31
N VAL A 8 -12.90 -15.55 0.51
CA VAL A 8 -14.01 -15.73 -0.44
C VAL A 8 -14.76 -14.41 -0.63
N LEU A 9 -15.08 -13.71 0.46
CA LEU A 9 -15.75 -12.41 0.41
C LEU A 9 -14.94 -11.37 -0.36
N PHE A 10 -13.62 -11.29 -0.12
CA PHE A 10 -12.74 -10.40 -0.87
C PHE A 10 -12.89 -10.61 -2.39
N PHE A 11 -12.78 -11.86 -2.87
CA PHE A 11 -12.92 -12.15 -4.29
C PHE A 11 -14.34 -11.93 -4.82
N ILE A 12 -15.39 -12.20 -4.03
CA ILE A 12 -16.78 -11.86 -4.40
C ILE A 12 -16.91 -10.35 -4.61
N TYR A 13 -16.34 -9.54 -3.71
CA TYR A 13 -16.38 -8.09 -3.84
C TYR A 13 -15.69 -7.64 -5.12
N LEU A 14 -14.45 -8.10 -5.35
CA LEU A 14 -13.70 -7.70 -6.53
C LEU A 14 -14.40 -8.13 -7.83
N PHE A 15 -14.83 -9.40 -7.93
CA PHE A 15 -15.47 -9.88 -9.15
C PHE A 15 -16.84 -9.23 -9.39
N GLY A 16 -17.65 -9.06 -8.35
CA GLY A 16 -18.99 -8.49 -8.46
C GLY A 16 -18.97 -7.01 -8.85
N LEU A 17 -18.16 -6.21 -8.15
CA LEU A 17 -17.99 -4.78 -8.46
C LEU A 17 -17.33 -4.58 -9.83
N GLY A 18 -16.29 -5.36 -10.14
CA GLY A 18 -15.61 -5.31 -11.44
C GLY A 18 -16.50 -5.72 -12.60
N PHE A 19 -17.30 -6.78 -12.45
CA PHE A 19 -18.29 -7.19 -13.44
C PHE A 19 -19.31 -6.07 -13.70
N THR A 20 -19.82 -5.46 -12.63
CA THR A 20 -20.83 -4.39 -12.71
C THR A 20 -20.25 -3.16 -13.43
N ALA A 21 -19.06 -2.72 -13.04
CA ALA A 21 -18.40 -1.56 -13.64
C ALA A 21 -18.01 -1.75 -15.12
N THR A 22 -17.89 -3.00 -15.58
CA THR A 22 -17.50 -3.32 -16.96
C THR A 22 -18.61 -3.98 -17.78
N TYR A 23 -19.84 -4.05 -17.26
CA TYR A 23 -20.91 -4.80 -17.91
C TYR A 23 -21.23 -4.31 -19.33
N PHE A 24 -21.14 -3.00 -19.55
CA PHE A 24 -21.39 -2.34 -20.82
C PHE A 24 -20.20 -2.33 -21.79
N LEU A 25 -19.05 -2.86 -21.38
CA LEU A 25 -17.81 -2.83 -22.16
C LEU A 25 -17.62 -4.13 -22.94
N ARG A 26 -16.84 -4.05 -24.03
CA ARG A 26 -16.37 -5.24 -24.74
C ARG A 26 -15.48 -6.08 -23.82
N LYS A 27 -15.84 -7.35 -23.67
CA LYS A 27 -15.17 -8.29 -22.77
C LYS A 27 -13.97 -8.94 -23.46
N PRO A 28 -12.86 -9.20 -22.76
CA PRO A 28 -11.78 -10.04 -23.28
C PRO A 28 -12.32 -11.40 -23.71
N GLU A 29 -11.83 -11.91 -24.84
CA GLU A 29 -12.25 -13.22 -25.36
C GLU A 29 -11.85 -14.35 -24.41
N HIS A 30 -10.65 -14.25 -23.81
CA HIS A 30 -10.14 -15.25 -22.89
C HIS A 30 -10.81 -15.15 -21.51
N PHE A 31 -11.38 -16.26 -21.04
CA PHE A 31 -12.14 -16.31 -19.78
C PHE A 31 -11.31 -15.92 -18.55
N LEU A 32 -10.10 -16.47 -18.38
CA LEU A 32 -9.27 -16.14 -17.22
C LEU A 32 -8.82 -14.68 -17.22
N GLU A 33 -8.56 -14.10 -18.40
CA GLU A 33 -8.16 -12.68 -18.49
C GLU A 33 -9.32 -11.79 -18.09
N ARG A 34 -10.54 -12.16 -18.48
CA ARG A 34 -11.76 -11.48 -18.07
C ARG A 34 -11.96 -11.55 -16.56
N LEU A 35 -11.72 -12.69 -15.91
CA LEU A 35 -11.79 -12.81 -14.45
C LEU A 35 -10.75 -11.95 -13.74
N ILE A 36 -9.48 -12.00 -14.18
CA ILE A 36 -8.41 -11.17 -13.62
C ILE A 36 -8.74 -9.68 -13.80
N MET A 37 -9.27 -9.30 -14.96
CA MET A 37 -9.71 -7.93 -15.25
C MET A 37 -10.86 -7.50 -14.33
N TYR A 38 -11.85 -8.37 -14.07
CA TYR A 38 -12.90 -8.07 -13.09
C TYR A 38 -12.31 -7.87 -11.70
N ALA A 39 -11.39 -8.72 -11.25
CA ALA A 39 -10.73 -8.52 -9.97
C ALA A 39 -9.97 -7.18 -9.91
N ALA A 40 -9.23 -6.84 -10.98
CA ALA A 40 -8.44 -5.62 -11.05
C ALA A 40 -9.30 -4.35 -10.98
N ILE A 41 -10.41 -4.34 -11.73
CA ILE A 41 -11.33 -3.20 -11.77
C ILE A 41 -12.13 -3.12 -10.48
N GLY A 42 -12.61 -4.24 -9.96
CA GLY A 42 -13.28 -4.30 -8.67
C GLY A 42 -12.41 -3.78 -7.52
N LEU A 43 -11.10 -4.07 -7.54
CA LEU A 43 -10.15 -3.56 -6.56
C LEU A 43 -10.09 -2.03 -6.56
N GLY A 44 -10.27 -1.38 -7.71
CA GLY A 44 -10.34 0.08 -7.78
C GLY A 44 -11.73 0.64 -7.52
N VAL A 45 -12.80 -0.02 -7.96
CA VAL A 45 -14.18 0.41 -7.63
C VAL A 45 -14.40 0.44 -6.11
N PHE A 46 -13.82 -0.51 -5.38
CA PHE A 46 -14.00 -0.67 -3.95
C PHE A 46 -13.62 0.60 -3.13
N PRO A 47 -12.41 1.19 -3.25
CA PRO A 47 -12.05 2.47 -2.65
C PRO A 47 -13.06 3.60 -2.83
N ILE A 48 -13.49 3.81 -4.08
CA ILE A 48 -14.37 4.93 -4.42
C ILE A 48 -15.78 4.70 -3.91
N LEU A 49 -16.28 3.47 -4.05
CA LEU A 49 -17.55 3.09 -3.44
C LEU A 49 -17.51 3.33 -1.94
N SER A 50 -16.44 2.93 -1.26
CA SER A 50 -16.31 3.08 0.20
C SER A 50 -16.36 4.55 0.62
N ILE A 51 -15.61 5.42 -0.05
CA ILE A 51 -15.60 6.86 0.26
C ILE A 51 -16.93 7.51 -0.06
N THR A 52 -17.59 7.12 -1.16
CA THR A 52 -18.93 7.61 -1.48
C THR A 52 -19.95 7.18 -0.43
N LEU A 53 -19.94 5.91 0.00
CA LEU A 53 -20.81 5.44 1.08
C LEU A 53 -20.56 6.23 2.38
N ASN A 54 -19.29 6.39 2.77
CA ASN A 54 -18.94 7.13 3.99
C ASN A 54 -19.35 8.61 3.92
N PHE A 55 -19.14 9.26 2.77
CA PHE A 55 -19.57 10.64 2.51
C PHE A 55 -21.09 10.81 2.61
N LEU A 56 -21.85 9.79 2.19
CA LEU A 56 -23.31 9.74 2.32
C LEU A 56 -23.77 9.26 3.70
N HIS A 57 -22.85 9.13 4.67
CA HIS A 57 -23.10 8.60 6.01
C HIS A 57 -23.71 7.19 6.03
N ILE A 58 -23.43 6.39 4.99
CA ILE A 58 -23.79 4.98 4.96
C ILE A 58 -22.67 4.18 5.66
N PRO A 59 -22.99 3.36 6.68
CA PRO A 59 -22.00 2.58 7.39
C PRO A 59 -21.18 1.69 6.46
N LEU A 60 -19.87 1.61 6.68
CA LEU A 60 -18.95 0.74 5.96
C LEU A 60 -19.04 -0.71 6.44
N ASP A 61 -20.22 -1.32 6.32
CA ASP A 61 -20.52 -2.69 6.75
C ASP A 61 -20.29 -3.70 5.61
N TRP A 62 -19.59 -4.80 5.88
CA TRP A 62 -19.28 -5.85 4.90
C TRP A 62 -20.53 -6.41 4.19
N LYS A 63 -21.70 -6.43 4.85
CA LYS A 63 -22.96 -6.90 4.25
C LYS A 63 -23.42 -5.99 3.12
N ILE A 64 -23.18 -4.68 3.23
CA ILE A 64 -23.50 -3.71 2.19
C ILE A 64 -22.61 -3.95 0.96
N PHE A 65 -21.31 -4.16 1.18
CA PHE A 65 -20.39 -4.50 0.09
C PHE A 65 -20.75 -5.83 -0.57
N LEU A 66 -21.15 -6.85 0.20
CA LEU A 66 -21.65 -8.11 -0.35
C LEU A 66 -22.90 -7.90 -1.21
N LEU A 67 -23.89 -7.16 -0.69
CA LEU A 67 -25.13 -6.87 -1.41
C LEU A 67 -24.84 -6.12 -2.72
N LEU A 68 -24.05 -5.05 -2.68
CA LEU A 68 -23.72 -4.26 -3.87
C LEU A 68 -22.92 -5.06 -4.91
N SER A 69 -22.05 -5.95 -4.45
CA SER A 69 -21.25 -6.81 -5.32
C SER A 69 -22.10 -7.89 -6.01
N LEU A 70 -23.17 -8.37 -5.35
CA LEU A 70 -24.02 -9.45 -5.88
C LEU A 70 -25.27 -8.95 -6.60
N ALA A 71 -25.83 -7.80 -6.22
CA ALA A 71 -27.14 -7.34 -6.68
C ALA A 71 -27.24 -7.29 -8.21
N PHE A 72 -26.27 -6.65 -8.88
CA PHE A 72 -26.29 -6.53 -10.32
C PHE A 72 -25.93 -7.83 -11.06
N PRO A 73 -24.86 -8.58 -10.69
CA PRO A 73 -24.61 -9.90 -11.27
C PRO A 73 -25.79 -10.87 -11.13
N VAL A 74 -26.41 -10.94 -9.95
CA VAL A 74 -27.57 -11.81 -9.69
C VAL A 74 -28.77 -11.37 -10.52
N TYR A 75 -29.04 -10.06 -10.62
CA TYR A 75 -30.08 -9.53 -11.49
C TYR A 75 -29.87 -9.93 -12.96
N ILE A 76 -28.64 -9.81 -13.48
CA ILE A 76 -28.33 -10.20 -14.86
C ILE A 76 -28.52 -11.70 -15.09
N VAL A 77 -28.08 -12.54 -14.14
CA VAL A 77 -28.29 -13.99 -14.21
C VAL A 77 -29.78 -14.32 -14.16
N GLY A 78 -30.52 -13.76 -13.20
CA GLY A 78 -31.97 -13.94 -13.05
C GLY A 78 -32.75 -13.49 -14.28
N ARG A 79 -32.40 -12.34 -14.88
CA ARG A 79 -33.02 -11.83 -16.12
C ARG A 79 -32.81 -12.80 -17.29
N LYS A 80 -31.60 -13.33 -17.45
CA LYS A 80 -31.30 -14.31 -18.51
C LYS A 80 -32.04 -15.63 -18.31
N ILE A 81 -32.14 -16.10 -17.06
CA ILE A 81 -32.92 -17.30 -16.70
C ILE A 81 -34.40 -17.07 -17.02
N TYR A 82 -34.97 -15.96 -16.57
CA TYR A 82 -36.37 -15.59 -16.81
C TYR A 82 -36.71 -15.51 -18.31
N LYS A 83 -35.82 -14.90 -19.10
CA LYS A 83 -35.98 -14.81 -20.56
C LYS A 83 -35.69 -16.10 -21.32
N LYS A 84 -35.29 -17.19 -20.64
CA LYS A 84 -34.80 -18.43 -21.25
C LYS A 84 -33.63 -18.22 -22.23
N GLU A 85 -32.94 -17.08 -22.15
CA GLU A 85 -31.69 -16.80 -22.87
C GLU A 85 -30.50 -17.51 -22.20
N TYR A 86 -30.71 -18.00 -20.98
CA TYR A 86 -29.70 -18.73 -20.24
C TYR A 86 -29.57 -20.16 -20.77
N HIS A 87 -28.75 -20.34 -21.79
CA HIS A 87 -28.13 -21.63 -22.00
C HIS A 87 -27.07 -21.80 -20.91
N PHE A 88 -27.32 -22.72 -19.96
CA PHE A 88 -26.34 -23.11 -18.95
C PHE A 88 -25.21 -23.92 -19.63
N SER A 89 -24.54 -23.34 -20.61
CA SER A 89 -23.24 -23.81 -21.05
C SER A 89 -22.17 -23.15 -20.17
N PHE A 90 -22.27 -23.37 -18.84
CA PHE A 90 -21.08 -23.42 -18.00
C PHE A 90 -20.35 -24.74 -18.27
N HIS A 91 -20.16 -25.06 -19.54
CA HIS A 91 -19.03 -25.82 -19.98
C HIS A 91 -17.95 -24.77 -20.10
N PRO A 92 -17.10 -24.54 -19.06
CA PRO A 92 -15.82 -23.96 -19.35
C PRO A 92 -15.31 -24.82 -20.50
N THR A 93 -15.19 -24.23 -21.69
CA THR A 93 -14.64 -24.90 -22.85
C THR A 93 -13.15 -25.04 -22.58
N PHE A 94 -12.83 -25.88 -21.59
CA PHE A 94 -11.56 -26.55 -21.46
C PHE A 94 -11.49 -27.41 -22.71
N SER A 95 -11.07 -26.77 -23.80
CA SER A 95 -10.54 -27.48 -24.93
C SER A 95 -9.51 -28.43 -24.33
N PRO A 96 -9.64 -29.75 -24.52
CA PRO A 96 -8.68 -30.71 -23.96
C PRO A 96 -7.24 -30.40 -24.42
N THR A 97 -7.11 -29.62 -25.50
CA THR A 97 -5.86 -29.04 -25.98
C THR A 97 -5.55 -27.71 -25.29
N LEU A 98 -4.54 -27.70 -24.40
CA LEU A 98 -3.96 -26.47 -23.86
C LEU A 98 -3.40 -25.59 -24.99
N ARG A 99 -3.95 -24.39 -25.17
CA ARG A 99 -3.43 -23.41 -26.12
C ARG A 99 -2.19 -22.74 -25.54
N LYS A 100 -1.37 -22.15 -26.41
CA LYS A 100 -0.19 -21.38 -26.00
C LYS A 100 -0.55 -20.20 -25.08
N SER A 101 -1.70 -19.56 -25.30
CA SER A 101 -2.23 -18.51 -24.41
C SER A 101 -2.46 -19.03 -22.99
N ASP A 102 -2.96 -20.26 -22.88
CA ASP A 102 -3.33 -20.87 -21.62
C ASP A 102 -2.06 -21.19 -20.82
N LEU A 103 -1.03 -21.72 -21.49
CA LEU A 103 0.29 -21.95 -20.90
C LEU A 103 0.93 -20.65 -20.39
N VAL A 104 0.79 -19.55 -21.12
CA VAL A 104 1.29 -18.23 -20.66
C VAL A 104 0.55 -17.80 -19.40
N ILE A 105 -0.78 -17.88 -19.38
CA ILE A 105 -1.56 -17.49 -18.20
C ILE A 105 -1.26 -18.40 -17.00
N ILE A 106 -1.12 -19.71 -17.21
CA ILE A 106 -0.69 -20.66 -16.17
C ILE A 106 0.69 -20.25 -15.62
N ALA A 107 1.65 -19.91 -16.47
CA ALA A 107 2.96 -19.45 -16.03
C ALA A 107 2.87 -18.16 -15.20
N VAL A 108 2.02 -17.21 -15.59
CA VAL A 108 1.79 -15.99 -14.79
C VAL A 108 1.14 -16.32 -13.44
N LEU A 109 0.17 -17.24 -13.41
CA LEU A 109 -0.45 -17.71 -12.17
C LEU A 109 0.57 -18.40 -11.24
N LEU A 110 1.56 -19.11 -11.78
CA LEU A 110 2.66 -19.66 -11.01
C LEU A 110 3.57 -18.56 -10.43
N ILE A 111 3.87 -17.50 -11.20
CA ILE A 111 4.63 -16.33 -10.70
C ILE A 111 3.85 -15.62 -9.59
N PHE A 112 2.54 -15.47 -9.76
CA PHE A 112 1.64 -14.94 -8.73
C PHE A 112 1.67 -15.80 -7.46
N ALA A 113 1.52 -17.12 -7.58
CA ALA A 113 1.53 -18.03 -6.44
C ALA A 113 2.88 -18.04 -5.72
N ALA A 114 4.00 -18.01 -6.46
CA ALA A 114 5.34 -17.91 -5.89
C ALA A 114 5.55 -16.58 -5.15
N SER A 115 5.08 -15.47 -5.72
CA SER A 115 5.11 -14.15 -5.07
C SER A 115 4.28 -14.15 -3.79
N LEU A 116 3.05 -14.67 -3.84
CA LEU A 116 2.16 -14.77 -2.68
C LEU A 116 2.76 -15.61 -1.57
N PHE A 117 3.32 -16.77 -1.92
CA PHE A 117 4.02 -17.62 -0.96
C PHE A 117 5.19 -16.90 -0.31
N MET A 118 6.03 -16.22 -1.09
CA MET A 118 7.18 -15.46 -0.59
C MET A 118 6.74 -14.35 0.38
N TYR A 119 5.81 -13.50 -0.03
CA TYR A 119 5.35 -12.37 0.78
C TYR A 119 4.58 -12.82 2.03
N ALA A 120 3.72 -13.83 1.92
CA ALA A 120 3.00 -14.38 3.07
C ALA A 120 3.97 -15.07 4.04
N LYS A 121 4.90 -15.90 3.56
CA LYS A 121 5.91 -16.54 4.41
C LYS A 121 6.72 -15.51 5.20
N GLY A 122 7.10 -14.41 4.56
CA GLY A 122 7.75 -13.26 5.20
C GLY A 122 6.93 -12.63 6.31
N ALA A 123 5.74 -12.16 5.95
CA ALA A 123 4.86 -11.46 6.88
C ALA A 123 4.52 -12.32 8.10
N PHE A 124 4.40 -13.64 7.94
CA PHE A 124 4.09 -14.58 9.03
C PHE A 124 5.34 -15.19 9.71
N ALA A 125 6.55 -14.73 9.41
CA ALA A 125 7.78 -15.23 10.06
C ALA A 125 7.93 -14.80 11.54
N TYR A 126 7.12 -13.86 12.00
CA TYR A 126 7.13 -13.32 13.37
C TYR A 126 5.73 -12.89 13.82
N PRO A 127 5.45 -12.84 15.14
CA PRO A 127 4.11 -12.63 15.69
C PRO A 127 3.73 -11.16 15.89
N TYR A 128 4.39 -10.24 15.18
CA TYR A 128 4.22 -8.79 15.34
C TYR A 128 4.17 -8.07 14.00
N LEU A 129 3.87 -6.77 13.98
CA LEU A 129 3.93 -5.94 12.78
C LEU A 129 5.31 -5.27 12.65
N GLU A 130 5.77 -5.12 11.42
CA GLU A 130 7.09 -4.57 11.07
C GLU A 130 7.11 -3.06 11.26
N ASP A 131 8.26 -2.47 11.62
CA ASP A 131 8.45 -1.01 11.66
C ASP A 131 7.31 -0.25 12.40
N GLU A 132 7.10 1.03 12.13
CA GLU A 132 6.15 1.91 12.83
C GLU A 132 4.79 2.05 12.11
N ASP A 133 4.79 2.19 10.77
CA ASP A 133 3.58 2.47 9.95
C ASP A 133 2.50 1.36 10.05
N PRO A 134 2.83 0.06 9.98
CA PRO A 134 1.85 -1.03 10.05
C PRO A 134 0.99 -1.02 11.30
N TRP A 135 1.54 -0.57 12.43
CA TRP A 135 0.79 -0.46 13.69
C TRP A 135 -0.26 0.65 13.61
N GLY A 136 0.03 1.76 12.94
CA GLY A 136 -0.96 2.82 12.72
C GLY A 136 -2.08 2.36 11.78
N HIS A 137 -1.73 1.63 10.71
CA HIS A 137 -2.72 0.97 9.87
C HIS A 137 -3.58 -0.04 10.64
N ALA A 138 -3.02 -0.77 11.62
CA ALA A 138 -3.81 -1.67 12.46
C ALA A 138 -4.86 -0.93 13.31
N VAL A 139 -4.52 0.24 13.86
CA VAL A 139 -5.50 1.10 14.55
C VAL A 139 -6.61 1.52 13.59
N GLY A 140 -6.26 2.00 12.41
CA GLY A 140 -7.24 2.45 11.42
C GLY A 140 -8.15 1.31 10.94
N VAL A 141 -7.58 0.15 10.60
CA VAL A 141 -8.35 -1.05 10.25
C VAL A 141 -9.31 -1.45 11.38
N LYS A 142 -8.88 -1.35 12.64
CA LYS A 142 -9.75 -1.64 13.79
C LYS A 142 -10.88 -0.63 13.92
N TYR A 143 -10.56 0.66 13.76
CA TYR A 143 -11.54 1.74 13.77
C TYR A 143 -12.63 1.51 12.72
N VAL A 144 -12.26 1.29 11.45
CA VAL A 144 -13.25 1.05 10.39
C VAL A 144 -14.05 -0.22 10.66
N ALA A 145 -13.43 -1.27 11.20
CA ALA A 145 -14.13 -2.51 11.48
C ALA A 145 -15.21 -2.35 12.57
N LEU A 146 -14.96 -1.55 13.59
CA LEU A 146 -15.87 -1.35 14.72
C LEU A 146 -16.87 -0.22 14.46
N GLU A 147 -16.37 0.96 14.08
CA GLU A 147 -17.18 2.17 13.91
C GLU A 147 -17.88 2.23 12.55
N LYS A 148 -17.44 1.39 11.59
CA LYS A 148 -17.96 1.37 10.22
C LYS A 148 -17.94 2.75 9.57
N ASN A 149 -16.90 3.52 9.88
CA ASN A 149 -16.69 4.89 9.44
C ASN A 149 -15.21 5.08 9.07
N ALA A 150 -14.94 6.03 8.18
CA ALA A 150 -13.61 6.45 7.77
C ALA A 150 -13.32 7.93 8.06
N TYR A 151 -14.19 8.63 8.78
CA TYR A 151 -13.90 9.97 9.30
C TYR A 151 -13.57 9.87 10.77
N ASP A 152 -12.57 10.61 11.26
CA ASP A 152 -12.26 10.62 12.69
C ASP A 152 -13.48 11.07 13.51
N PRO A 153 -13.64 10.54 14.73
CA PRO A 153 -14.66 11.04 15.64
C PRO A 153 -14.49 12.55 15.84
N PRO A 154 -15.59 13.31 16.02
CA PRO A 154 -15.48 14.72 16.34
C PRO A 154 -14.78 14.88 17.68
N THR A 155 -13.49 15.21 17.64
CA THR A 155 -12.71 15.50 18.84
C THR A 155 -13.03 16.92 19.32
N SER A 156 -12.91 17.16 20.63
CA SER A 156 -13.08 18.49 21.24
C SER A 156 -12.14 19.56 20.67
N ARG A 157 -11.09 19.18 19.92
CA ARG A 157 -10.10 20.08 19.31
C ARG A 157 -10.39 20.28 17.82
N VAL A 158 -11.38 21.13 17.53
CA VAL A 158 -11.71 21.52 16.14
C VAL A 158 -10.48 22.13 15.47
N GLY A 159 -9.97 21.48 14.43
CA GLY A 159 -8.88 21.96 13.57
C GLY A 159 -7.52 21.29 13.78
N ASP A 160 -7.36 20.49 14.85
CA ASP A 160 -6.17 19.67 15.05
C ASP A 160 -6.32 18.30 14.39
N VAL A 161 -5.24 17.81 13.79
CA VAL A 161 -5.21 16.46 13.20
C VAL A 161 -5.02 15.45 14.31
N ASP A 162 -5.96 14.50 14.45
CA ASP A 162 -5.80 13.41 15.38
C ASP A 162 -4.57 12.58 15.00
N THR A 163 -3.72 12.33 15.99
CA THR A 163 -2.52 11.51 15.81
C THR A 163 -2.79 10.02 16.01
N SER A 164 -3.93 9.66 16.61
CA SER A 164 -4.33 8.28 16.85
C SER A 164 -4.78 7.57 15.57
N LEU A 165 -5.46 8.28 14.67
CA LEU A 165 -6.01 7.79 13.40
C LEU A 165 -5.29 8.38 12.17
N SER A 166 -3.97 8.57 12.27
CA SER A 166 -3.16 9.27 11.25
C SER A 166 -3.17 8.66 9.84
N TYR A 167 -3.66 7.43 9.67
CA TYR A 167 -3.78 6.74 8.37
C TYR A 167 -5.23 6.67 7.84
N ILE A 168 -6.18 7.34 8.50
CA ILE A 168 -7.57 7.44 8.05
C ILE A 168 -7.97 8.87 7.71
N ASP A 169 -7.57 9.85 8.51
CA ASP A 169 -8.05 11.22 8.35
C ASP A 169 -6.97 12.18 8.95
N PRO A 170 -6.45 13.17 8.20
CA PRO A 170 -6.78 13.55 6.83
C PRO A 170 -6.10 12.70 5.75
N TYR A 171 -5.43 11.61 6.14
CA TYR A 171 -4.78 10.67 5.22
C TYR A 171 -5.83 9.91 4.39
N PRO A 172 -5.58 9.52 3.13
CA PRO A 172 -6.63 8.81 2.37
C PRO A 172 -6.91 7.38 2.87
N PRO A 173 -8.16 7.02 3.16
CA PRO A 173 -8.47 5.88 4.00
C PRO A 173 -8.64 4.57 3.22
N ALA A 174 -8.48 4.55 1.90
CA ALA A 174 -8.97 3.41 1.11
C ALA A 174 -8.30 2.07 1.45
N TYR A 175 -7.03 2.08 1.85
CA TYR A 175 -6.35 0.86 2.32
C TYR A 175 -6.97 0.37 3.63
N ASP A 176 -7.00 1.21 4.66
CA ASP A 176 -7.51 0.87 5.99
C ASP A 176 -8.99 0.49 5.93
N VAL A 177 -9.78 1.14 5.08
CA VAL A 177 -11.19 0.82 4.89
C VAL A 177 -11.40 -0.55 4.27
N MET A 178 -10.66 -0.87 3.20
CA MET A 178 -10.76 -2.16 2.56
C MET A 178 -10.36 -3.28 3.52
N ILE A 179 -9.24 -3.13 4.22
CA ILE A 179 -8.79 -4.15 5.17
C ILE A 179 -9.72 -4.20 6.40
N GLY A 180 -10.28 -3.07 6.84
CA GLY A 180 -11.24 -2.97 7.95
C GLY A 180 -12.54 -3.72 7.66
N ILE A 181 -13.10 -3.54 6.47
CA ILE A 181 -14.30 -4.27 6.01
C ILE A 181 -14.03 -5.78 5.97
N LEU A 182 -12.83 -6.20 5.55
CA LEU A 182 -12.44 -7.62 5.58
C LEU A 182 -12.29 -8.11 7.03
N HIS A 183 -11.69 -7.31 7.91
CA HIS A 183 -11.51 -7.64 9.33
C HIS A 183 -12.84 -7.80 10.07
N GLN A 184 -13.95 -7.19 9.62
CA GLN A 184 -15.29 -7.45 10.19
C GLN A 184 -15.73 -8.93 10.11
N THR A 185 -15.08 -9.73 9.28
CA THR A 185 -15.35 -11.17 9.11
C THR A 185 -14.18 -12.07 9.54
N SER A 186 -13.19 -11.51 10.22
CA SER A 186 -12.01 -12.21 10.73
C SER A 186 -11.75 -11.84 12.19
N SER A 187 -11.45 -12.81 13.03
CA SER A 187 -11.12 -12.56 14.45
C SER A 187 -9.68 -12.13 14.67
N GLU A 188 -8.81 -12.16 13.66
CA GLU A 188 -7.37 -11.96 13.81
C GLU A 188 -6.85 -10.77 12.99
N MET A 189 -6.56 -9.65 13.67
CA MET A 189 -6.08 -8.40 13.06
C MET A 189 -4.78 -8.61 12.28
N GLN A 190 -3.77 -9.20 12.93
CA GLN A 190 -2.47 -9.45 12.29
C GLN A 190 -2.61 -10.31 11.04
N TRP A 191 -3.39 -11.39 11.14
CA TRP A 191 -3.60 -12.29 10.01
C TRP A 191 -4.25 -11.55 8.85
N THR A 192 -5.31 -10.78 9.11
CA THR A 192 -6.02 -10.03 8.09
C THR A 192 -5.08 -9.04 7.38
N ILE A 193 -4.41 -8.16 8.13
CA ILE A 193 -3.54 -7.14 7.54
C ILE A 193 -2.37 -7.77 6.76
N LYS A 194 -1.67 -8.76 7.34
CA LYS A 194 -0.50 -9.41 6.73
C LYS A 194 -0.88 -10.14 5.45
N PHE A 195 -1.91 -10.99 5.52
CA PHE A 195 -2.32 -11.81 4.39
C PHE A 195 -2.85 -10.97 3.23
N PHE A 196 -3.76 -10.03 3.49
CA PHE A 196 -4.36 -9.24 2.42
C PHE A 196 -3.37 -8.25 1.80
N ASN A 197 -2.43 -7.70 2.57
CA ASN A 197 -1.33 -6.92 1.99
C ASN A 197 -0.50 -7.75 1.00
N ALA A 198 -0.06 -8.95 1.41
CA ALA A 198 0.68 -9.87 0.54
C ALA A 198 -0.14 -10.28 -0.70
N LEU A 199 -1.45 -10.51 -0.54
CA LEU A 199 -2.36 -10.83 -1.63
C LEU A 199 -2.49 -9.66 -2.64
N ILE A 200 -2.67 -8.42 -2.17
CA ILE A 200 -2.79 -7.23 -3.03
C ILE A 200 -1.52 -7.02 -3.85
N ILE A 201 -0.35 -7.11 -3.21
CA ILE A 201 0.95 -6.99 -3.91
C ILE A 201 1.05 -8.07 -5.00
N SER A 202 0.69 -9.31 -4.66
CA SER A 202 0.75 -10.43 -5.58
C SER A 202 -0.25 -10.26 -6.73
N LEU A 203 -1.48 -9.81 -6.47
CA LEU A 203 -2.47 -9.49 -7.52
C LEU A 203 -1.95 -8.41 -8.48
N GLY A 204 -1.16 -7.45 -7.98
CA GLY A 204 -0.44 -6.48 -8.80
C GLY A 204 0.40 -7.11 -9.91
N ILE A 205 0.99 -8.29 -9.69
CA ILE A 205 1.72 -9.07 -10.72
C ILE A 205 0.80 -9.51 -11.86
N LEU A 206 -0.42 -9.99 -11.53
CA LEU A 206 -1.41 -10.39 -12.54
C LEU A 206 -1.88 -9.19 -13.35
N PHE A 207 -2.11 -8.06 -12.67
CA PHE A 207 -2.58 -6.84 -13.33
C PHE A 207 -1.49 -6.23 -14.22
N PHE A 208 -0.23 -6.27 -13.77
CA PHE A 208 0.91 -5.88 -14.59
C PHE A 208 1.02 -6.74 -15.84
N PHE A 209 0.80 -8.06 -15.76
CA PHE A 209 0.78 -8.92 -16.94
C PHE A 209 -0.29 -8.48 -17.96
N LEU A 210 -1.53 -8.24 -17.53
CA LEU A 210 -2.61 -7.79 -18.41
C LEU A 210 -2.25 -6.45 -19.10
N PHE A 211 -1.75 -5.50 -18.31
CA PHE A 211 -1.26 -4.22 -18.83
C PHE A 211 -0.12 -4.43 -19.84
N ALA A 212 0.93 -5.16 -19.46
CA ALA A 212 2.11 -5.35 -20.30
C ALA A 212 1.79 -6.12 -21.59
N LYS A 213 0.82 -7.04 -21.56
CA LYS A 213 0.33 -7.76 -22.74
C LYS A 213 -0.26 -6.80 -23.76
N GLU A 214 -1.17 -5.94 -23.32
CA GLU A 214 -1.78 -4.93 -24.20
C GLU A 214 -0.78 -3.85 -24.62
N PHE A 215 0.08 -3.42 -23.70
CA PHE A 215 1.04 -2.37 -23.96
C PHE A 215 2.10 -2.77 -24.99
N THR A 216 2.61 -4.01 -24.89
CA THR A 216 3.65 -4.52 -25.81
C THR A 216 3.10 -5.28 -27.00
N GLN A 217 1.78 -5.52 -27.04
CA GLN A 217 1.09 -6.36 -28.03
C GLN A 217 1.73 -7.75 -28.18
N SER A 218 2.29 -8.29 -27.08
CA SER A 218 3.01 -9.57 -27.07
C SER A 218 2.92 -10.26 -25.72
N SER A 219 2.22 -11.39 -25.68
CA SER A 219 2.05 -12.19 -24.45
C SER A 219 3.37 -12.74 -23.91
N GLY A 220 4.33 -13.05 -24.79
CA GLY A 220 5.63 -13.55 -24.36
C GLY A 220 6.54 -12.46 -23.79
N LYS A 221 6.50 -11.23 -24.34
CA LYS A 221 7.20 -10.08 -23.72
C LYS A 221 6.57 -9.73 -22.37
N ALA A 222 5.24 -9.74 -22.29
CA ALA A 222 4.51 -9.51 -21.05
C ALA A 222 4.86 -10.54 -19.98
N LEU A 223 4.92 -11.83 -20.32
CA LEU A 223 5.34 -12.89 -19.39
C LEU A 223 6.76 -12.64 -18.86
N LEU A 224 7.72 -12.34 -19.75
CA LEU A 224 9.10 -12.03 -19.32
C LEU A 224 9.19 -10.77 -18.47
N ALA A 225 8.50 -9.70 -18.86
CA ALA A 225 8.44 -8.49 -18.05
C ALA A 225 7.85 -8.79 -16.67
N THR A 226 6.79 -9.60 -16.61
CA THR A 226 6.15 -9.98 -15.33
C THR A 226 7.10 -10.79 -14.46
N PHE A 227 7.87 -11.72 -15.05
CA PHE A 227 8.93 -12.45 -14.35
C PHE A 227 10.01 -11.49 -13.81
N PHE A 228 10.49 -10.54 -14.61
CA PHE A 228 11.51 -9.58 -14.16
C PHE A 228 10.98 -8.68 -13.04
N LEU A 229 9.76 -8.15 -13.17
CA LEU A 229 9.13 -7.35 -12.13
C LEU A 229 8.99 -8.14 -10.82
N ALA A 230 8.53 -9.39 -10.91
CA ALA A 230 8.39 -10.28 -9.75
C ALA A 230 9.75 -10.62 -9.12
N ALA A 231 10.82 -10.76 -9.90
CA ALA A 231 12.15 -11.17 -9.41
C ALA A 231 13.00 -10.02 -8.86
N VAL A 232 12.77 -8.77 -9.30
CA VAL A 232 13.59 -7.61 -8.88
C VAL A 232 13.21 -7.18 -7.45
N PRO A 233 14.18 -7.06 -6.52
CA PRO A 233 13.92 -6.61 -5.15
C PRO A 233 13.25 -5.25 -5.07
N ALA A 234 13.64 -4.31 -5.94
CA ALA A 234 13.07 -2.97 -5.98
C ALA A 234 11.54 -2.91 -6.17
N TYR A 235 10.93 -3.99 -6.69
CA TYR A 235 9.48 -4.07 -6.81
C TYR A 235 8.86 -4.70 -5.55
N MET A 236 8.43 -3.84 -4.62
CA MET A 236 7.62 -4.15 -3.43
C MET A 236 8.18 -5.23 -2.48
N SER A 237 7.95 -5.02 -1.18
CA SER A 237 8.16 -6.03 -0.13
C SER A 237 6.81 -6.42 0.49
N HIS A 238 6.79 -7.36 1.43
CA HIS A 238 5.60 -7.66 2.22
C HIS A 238 5.21 -6.57 3.25
N PHE A 239 5.89 -5.41 3.26
CA PHE A 239 5.59 -4.31 4.15
C PHE A 239 4.13 -3.87 4.06
N ILE A 240 3.46 -3.80 5.21
CA ILE A 240 2.06 -3.35 5.30
C ILE A 240 2.01 -1.85 5.09
N TRP A 241 1.48 -1.45 3.94
CA TRP A 241 1.45 -0.04 3.59
C TRP A 241 0.43 0.25 2.51
N ALA A 242 -0.24 1.40 2.61
CA ALA A 242 -1.26 1.80 1.65
C ALA A 242 -0.72 1.96 0.20
N HIS A 243 0.59 2.11 0.05
CA HIS A 243 1.25 2.17 -1.25
C HIS A 243 1.10 0.87 -2.06
N SER A 244 1.01 -0.28 -1.39
CA SER A 244 0.76 -1.58 -2.02
C SER A 244 -0.51 -1.58 -2.88
N LEU A 245 -1.58 -0.94 -2.39
CA LEU A 245 -2.83 -0.79 -3.12
C LEU A 245 -2.67 0.19 -4.30
N ALA A 246 -2.08 1.36 -4.07
CA ALA A 246 -1.92 2.38 -5.12
C ALA A 246 -1.12 1.86 -6.34
N ILE A 247 -0.03 1.12 -6.11
CA ILE A 247 0.77 0.51 -7.18
C ILE A 247 0.01 -0.61 -7.89
N ALA A 248 -0.71 -1.46 -7.16
CA ALA A 248 -1.53 -2.50 -7.78
C ALA A 248 -2.62 -1.89 -8.69
N LEU A 249 -3.19 -0.74 -8.30
CA LEU A 249 -4.20 0.00 -9.07
C LEU A 249 -3.64 0.76 -10.29
N LEU A 250 -2.34 1.07 -10.32
CA LEU A 250 -1.70 1.71 -11.47
C LEU A 250 -1.87 0.87 -12.75
N PHE A 251 -1.67 -0.44 -12.66
CA PHE A 251 -1.72 -1.33 -13.82
C PHE A 251 -3.10 -1.44 -14.48
N PRO A 252 -4.22 -1.68 -13.76
CA PRO A 252 -5.53 -1.64 -14.38
C PRO A 252 -5.88 -0.23 -14.88
N ALA A 253 -5.39 0.85 -14.25
CA ALA A 253 -5.61 2.20 -14.77
C ALA A 253 -4.95 2.38 -16.14
N LEU A 254 -3.68 1.98 -16.28
CA LEU A 254 -2.96 2.01 -17.55
C LEU A 254 -3.59 1.08 -18.61
N TYR A 255 -4.06 -0.10 -18.20
CA TYR A 255 -4.81 -1.01 -19.07
C TYR A 255 -6.11 -0.35 -19.57
N ALA A 256 -6.89 0.27 -18.69
CA ALA A 256 -8.12 0.96 -19.06
C ALA A 256 -7.85 2.13 -20.02
N LEU A 257 -6.76 2.89 -19.83
CA LEU A 257 -6.34 3.95 -20.75
C LEU A 257 -5.97 3.41 -22.14
N LEU A 258 -5.34 2.23 -22.23
CA LEU A 258 -5.12 1.55 -23.52
C LEU A 258 -6.44 1.11 -24.17
N LYS A 259 -7.45 0.73 -23.38
CA LYS A 259 -8.75 0.31 -23.91
C LYS A 259 -9.69 1.46 -24.33
N ILE A 260 -9.47 2.70 -23.86
CA ILE A 260 -10.15 3.90 -24.38
C ILE A 260 -9.97 4.05 -25.90
N GLN A 261 -8.83 3.57 -26.41
CA GLN A 261 -8.51 3.60 -27.83
C GLN A 261 -9.42 2.71 -28.67
N GLU A 262 -9.83 1.57 -28.11
CA GLU A 262 -10.72 0.60 -28.75
C GLU A 262 -12.19 0.99 -28.53
N GLU A 263 -12.53 1.45 -27.33
CA GLU A 263 -13.90 1.80 -26.94
C GLU A 263 -13.89 2.96 -25.93
N ARG A 264 -14.50 4.09 -26.30
CA ARG A 264 -14.48 5.34 -25.50
C ARG A 264 -15.08 5.19 -24.10
N ASN A 265 -16.01 4.26 -23.91
CA ASN A 265 -16.68 4.01 -22.64
C ASN A 265 -15.71 3.55 -21.52
N TRP A 266 -14.50 3.10 -21.86
CA TRP A 266 -13.44 2.83 -20.89
C TRP A 266 -13.00 4.09 -20.11
N VAL A 267 -13.37 5.29 -20.56
CA VAL A 267 -13.11 6.56 -19.85
C VAL A 267 -13.66 6.53 -18.42
N TYR A 268 -14.82 5.91 -18.20
CA TYR A 268 -15.45 5.83 -16.88
C TYR A 268 -14.67 4.91 -15.94
N VAL A 269 -14.25 3.75 -16.43
CA VAL A 269 -13.43 2.81 -15.66
C VAL A 269 -12.07 3.42 -15.33
N ALA A 270 -11.41 4.03 -16.32
CA ALA A 270 -10.13 4.71 -16.09
C ALA A 270 -10.26 5.85 -15.07
N ALA A 271 -11.32 6.66 -15.14
CA ALA A 271 -11.58 7.73 -14.17
C ALA A 271 -11.75 7.18 -12.75
N ILE A 272 -12.53 6.10 -12.57
CA ILE A 272 -12.70 5.45 -11.27
C ILE A 272 -11.34 4.96 -10.75
N LEU A 273 -10.59 4.22 -11.54
CA LEU A 273 -9.28 3.67 -11.13
C LEU A 273 -8.28 4.77 -10.74
N ILE A 274 -8.26 5.88 -11.48
CA ILE A 274 -7.42 7.04 -11.16
C ILE A 274 -7.89 7.71 -9.86
N ALA A 275 -9.19 7.89 -9.67
CA ALA A 275 -9.73 8.37 -8.41
C ALA A 275 -9.30 7.48 -7.25
N SER A 276 -9.36 6.15 -7.42
CA SER A 276 -8.97 5.15 -6.42
C SER A 276 -7.51 5.28 -6.04
N ILE A 277 -6.61 5.52 -6.99
CA ILE A 277 -5.20 5.80 -6.73
C ILE A 277 -5.07 7.04 -5.83
N TRP A 278 -5.78 8.11 -6.16
CA TRP A 278 -5.76 9.37 -5.41
C TRP A 278 -6.29 9.28 -3.99
N VAL A 279 -7.13 8.30 -3.69
CA VAL A 279 -7.67 8.08 -2.34
C VAL A 279 -7.03 6.90 -1.59
N SER A 280 -5.99 6.29 -2.17
CA SER A 280 -5.31 5.13 -1.57
C SER A 280 -4.08 5.50 -0.74
N GLN A 281 -3.50 6.68 -0.92
CA GLN A 281 -2.22 7.03 -0.32
C GLN A 281 -2.07 8.56 -0.26
N ASN A 282 -1.24 9.06 0.66
CA ASN A 282 -0.86 10.46 0.77
C ASN A 282 -0.53 11.07 -0.60
N VAL A 283 -1.03 12.31 -0.84
CA VAL A 283 -0.89 13.17 -2.03
C VAL A 283 0.42 12.98 -2.81
N GLU A 284 1.55 12.81 -2.12
CA GLU A 284 2.86 12.60 -2.76
C GLU A 284 2.86 11.44 -3.77
N GLN A 285 2.25 10.30 -3.45
CA GLN A 285 2.33 9.11 -4.31
C GLN A 285 1.35 9.17 -5.50
N PRO A 286 0.06 9.53 -5.31
CA PRO A 286 -0.84 9.75 -6.44
C PRO A 286 -0.32 10.78 -7.43
N LEU A 287 0.39 11.82 -6.97
CA LEU A 287 1.06 12.78 -7.86
C LEU A 287 2.09 12.09 -8.76
N LYS A 288 3.02 11.29 -8.20
CA LYS A 288 4.02 10.55 -9.01
C LYS A 288 3.36 9.61 -10.01
N LEU A 289 2.31 8.90 -9.58
CA LEU A 289 1.57 7.96 -10.42
C LEU A 289 0.82 8.69 -11.54
N THR A 290 0.23 9.84 -11.23
CA THR A 290 -0.41 10.70 -12.22
C THR A 290 0.62 11.25 -13.21
N THR A 291 1.83 11.61 -12.78
CA THR A 291 2.91 12.01 -13.68
C THR A 291 3.30 10.88 -14.63
N ILE A 292 3.42 9.64 -14.16
CA ILE A 292 3.65 8.45 -15.02
C ILE A 292 2.52 8.30 -16.04
N ILE A 293 1.26 8.44 -15.61
CA ILE A 293 0.09 8.39 -16.50
C ILE A 293 0.12 9.52 -17.53
N LEU A 294 0.45 10.75 -17.13
CA LEU A 294 0.53 11.89 -18.05
C LEU A 294 1.66 11.71 -19.08
N ILE A 295 2.82 11.20 -18.66
CA ILE A 295 3.91 10.83 -19.59
C ILE A 295 3.40 9.80 -20.60
N PHE A 296 2.70 8.77 -20.14
CA PHE A 296 2.09 7.76 -21.01
C PHE A 296 1.14 8.39 -22.03
N ILE A 297 0.21 9.24 -21.58
CA ILE A 297 -0.79 9.89 -22.44
C ILE A 297 -0.12 10.81 -23.45
N ILE A 298 0.79 11.69 -23.01
CA ILE A 298 1.45 12.68 -23.86
C ILE A 298 2.30 11.99 -24.93
N VAL A 299 3.15 11.03 -24.53
CA VAL A 299 4.02 10.31 -25.48
C VAL A 299 3.19 9.45 -26.43
N ALA A 300 2.13 8.77 -25.95
CA ALA A 300 1.19 8.06 -26.82
C ALA A 300 0.51 9.01 -27.82
N GLY A 301 0.05 10.19 -27.38
CA GLY A 301 -0.58 11.18 -28.24
C GLY A 301 0.33 11.67 -29.36
N ILE A 302 1.58 11.97 -29.03
CA ILE A 302 2.60 12.41 -30.00
C ILE A 302 2.92 11.30 -31.00
N THR A 303 3.20 10.08 -30.51
CA THR A 303 3.62 8.94 -31.36
C THR A 303 2.49 8.41 -32.24
N LEU A 304 1.26 8.38 -31.72
CA LEU A 304 0.07 7.91 -32.45
C LEU A 304 -0.59 9.03 -33.28
N ARG A 305 -0.10 10.28 -33.20
CA ARG A 305 -0.64 11.47 -33.89
C ARG A 305 -2.15 11.64 -33.73
N ARG A 306 -2.67 11.30 -32.56
CA ARG A 306 -4.12 11.27 -32.29
C ARG A 306 -4.48 12.12 -31.08
N SER A 307 -5.75 12.53 -31.04
CA SER A 307 -6.29 13.25 -29.90
C SER A 307 -6.34 12.35 -28.67
N VAL A 308 -5.76 12.84 -27.56
CA VAL A 308 -5.75 12.18 -26.25
C VAL A 308 -6.80 12.75 -25.29
N LYS A 309 -7.83 13.39 -25.84
CA LYS A 309 -8.82 14.12 -25.04
C LYS A 309 -9.55 13.22 -24.05
N TRP A 310 -9.87 11.98 -24.44
CA TRP A 310 -10.62 11.06 -23.59
C TRP A 310 -9.77 10.53 -22.43
N GLU A 311 -8.50 10.26 -22.69
CA GLU A 311 -7.52 9.89 -21.67
C GLU A 311 -7.30 11.03 -20.66
N LEU A 312 -7.17 12.27 -21.15
CA LEU A 312 -7.11 13.45 -20.29
C LEU A 312 -8.42 13.69 -19.53
N THR A 313 -9.58 13.45 -20.15
CA THR A 313 -10.89 13.47 -19.48
C THR A 313 -10.95 12.43 -18.37
N ALA A 314 -10.42 11.22 -18.57
CA ALA A 314 -10.35 10.21 -17.51
C ALA A 314 -9.50 10.68 -16.33
N VAL A 315 -8.32 11.24 -16.59
CA VAL A 315 -7.44 11.80 -15.54
C VAL A 315 -8.14 12.93 -14.78
N GLY A 316 -8.68 13.91 -15.49
CA GLY A 316 -9.37 15.05 -14.88
C GLY A 316 -10.60 14.62 -14.08
N SER A 317 -11.41 13.70 -14.62
CA SER A 317 -12.60 13.18 -13.94
C SER A 317 -12.22 12.34 -12.72
N GLY A 318 -11.13 11.55 -12.78
CA GLY A 318 -10.65 10.77 -11.65
C GLY A 318 -10.18 11.66 -10.49
N ILE A 319 -9.39 12.71 -10.80
CA ILE A 319 -8.99 13.70 -9.80
C ILE A 319 -10.22 14.39 -9.22
N LEU A 320 -11.17 14.82 -10.05
CA LEU A 320 -12.41 15.45 -9.59
C LEU A 320 -13.23 14.52 -8.70
N PHE A 321 -13.37 13.24 -9.04
CA PHE A 321 -14.07 12.26 -8.19
C PHE A 321 -13.35 12.03 -6.85
N SER A 322 -12.01 12.07 -6.84
CA SER A 322 -11.26 11.98 -5.58
C SER A 322 -11.50 13.16 -4.64
N MET A 323 -12.03 14.29 -5.14
CA MET A 323 -12.40 15.44 -4.32
C MET A 323 -13.56 15.16 -3.37
N ILE A 324 -14.30 14.05 -3.51
CA ILE A 324 -15.24 13.62 -2.46
C ILE A 324 -14.50 13.44 -1.13
N TRP A 325 -13.30 12.84 -1.15
CA TRP A 325 -12.46 12.75 0.04
C TRP A 325 -11.70 14.05 0.29
N TRP A 326 -10.89 14.48 -0.70
CA TRP A 326 -9.97 15.59 -0.52
C TRP A 326 -10.67 16.92 -0.22
N GLY A 327 -11.81 17.17 -0.86
CA GLY A 327 -12.66 18.33 -0.60
C GLY A 327 -13.21 18.31 0.82
N THR A 328 -13.68 17.15 1.29
CA THR A 328 -14.13 16.97 2.69
C THR A 328 -13.01 17.24 3.68
N MET A 329 -11.79 16.77 3.42
CA MET A 329 -10.63 17.03 4.29
C MET A 329 -10.24 18.51 4.31
N VAL A 330 -10.23 19.16 3.15
CA VAL A 330 -9.96 20.60 3.06
C VAL A 330 -11.05 21.41 3.77
N GLN A 331 -12.32 20.99 3.69
CA GLN A 331 -13.43 21.61 4.41
C GLN A 331 -13.29 21.42 5.93
N LYS A 332 -12.95 20.21 6.39
CA LYS A 332 -12.84 19.85 7.81
C LYS A 332 -11.68 20.58 8.52
N TYR A 333 -10.49 20.58 7.93
CA TYR A 333 -9.29 21.16 8.58
C TYR A 333 -8.95 22.58 8.12
N GLY A 334 -9.54 23.03 7.02
CA GLY A 334 -9.09 24.22 6.31
C GLY A 334 -7.82 23.97 5.49
N LEU A 335 -7.69 24.67 4.36
CA LEU A 335 -6.57 24.49 3.42
C LEU A 335 -5.19 24.65 4.08
N ARG A 336 -5.05 25.58 5.03
CA ARG A 336 -3.78 25.86 5.70
C ARG A 336 -3.30 24.68 6.54
N ASN A 337 -4.15 24.13 7.42
CA ASN A 337 -3.78 23.01 8.28
C ASN A 337 -3.62 21.72 7.47
N PHE A 338 -4.48 21.53 6.47
CA PHE A 338 -4.35 20.45 5.50
C PHE A 338 -2.98 20.49 4.79
N VAL A 339 -2.58 21.62 4.22
CA VAL A 339 -1.26 21.76 3.57
C VAL A 339 -0.14 21.54 4.58
N ARG A 340 -0.23 22.12 5.79
CA ARG A 340 0.78 21.95 6.86
C ARG A 340 0.99 20.48 7.24
N TYR A 341 -0.10 19.70 7.29
CA TYR A 341 -0.04 18.26 7.53
C TYR A 341 0.81 17.55 6.47
N TYR A 342 0.57 17.84 5.19
CA TYR A 342 1.24 17.18 4.07
C TYR A 342 2.64 17.71 3.76
N THR A 343 2.94 18.98 4.04
CA THR A 343 4.30 19.51 3.90
C THR A 343 5.25 18.93 4.94
N GLY A 344 4.72 18.44 6.06
CA GLY A 344 5.52 17.94 7.18
C GLY A 344 6.07 19.05 8.05
N ASP A 345 5.48 20.26 8.00
CA ASP A 345 5.80 21.40 8.89
C ASP A 345 5.30 21.18 10.33
N ARG A 346 5.33 19.93 10.79
CA ARG A 346 5.08 19.60 12.19
C ARG A 346 6.30 20.03 12.99
N VAL A 347 6.13 21.19 13.61
CA VAL A 347 6.69 21.58 14.90
C VAL A 347 6.33 20.49 15.92
N PHE A 348 7.02 19.36 15.89
CA PHE A 348 7.07 18.40 17.00
C PHE A 348 8.17 18.82 17.98
N SER A 349 8.27 20.12 18.29
CA SER A 349 8.93 20.58 19.50
C SER A 349 7.98 20.36 20.67
N ALA A 350 7.74 19.09 21.00
CA ALA A 350 7.23 18.74 22.31
C ALA A 350 8.35 19.11 23.32
N GLY A 351 8.25 20.28 23.94
CA GLY A 351 9.14 20.67 25.05
C GLY A 351 10.04 21.89 24.82
N THR A 352 9.95 22.60 23.70
CA THR A 352 10.53 23.94 23.60
C THR A 352 9.45 24.87 23.10
N GLU A 353 9.08 25.85 23.92
CA GLU A 353 8.50 27.11 23.47
C GLU A 353 9.48 27.75 22.49
N SER A 354 9.55 27.22 21.27
CA SER A 354 10.04 28.01 20.16
C SER A 354 9.01 29.11 20.06
N VAL A 355 9.33 30.25 20.67
CA VAL A 355 8.78 31.56 20.39
C VAL A 355 8.80 31.64 18.88
N VAL A 356 7.68 31.25 18.25
CA VAL A 356 7.41 31.57 16.87
C VAL A 356 7.23 33.06 16.96
N SER A 357 8.35 33.77 16.85
CA SER A 357 8.38 35.20 16.64
C SER A 357 7.33 35.40 15.56
N SER A 358 6.21 35.99 15.95
CA SER A 358 5.17 36.44 15.06
C SER A 358 5.79 37.57 14.26
N VAL A 359 6.73 37.21 13.39
CA VAL A 359 7.19 38.07 12.32
C VAL A 359 5.93 38.21 11.50
N SER A 360 5.24 39.32 11.75
CA SER A 360 4.21 39.87 10.90
C SER A 360 4.87 40.11 9.55
N VAL A 361 5.01 39.04 8.77
CA VAL A 361 5.36 39.13 7.36
C VAL A 361 4.12 39.74 6.74
N LYS A 362 4.09 41.07 6.69
CA LYS A 362 3.15 41.85 5.89
C LYS A 362 3.17 41.25 4.49
N ASN A 363 2.08 40.58 4.13
CA ASN A 363 1.79 39.99 2.82
C ASN A 363 3.03 39.49 2.05
N PRO A 364 3.55 38.28 2.35
CA PRO A 364 4.37 37.62 1.35
C PRO A 364 3.50 37.45 0.11
N GLU A 365 3.89 38.11 -0.97
CA GLU A 365 3.21 38.08 -2.27
C GLU A 365 2.86 36.62 -2.61
N ILE A 366 1.68 36.41 -3.21
CA ILE A 366 1.18 35.08 -3.62
C ILE A 366 2.27 34.25 -4.32
N LEU A 367 3.15 34.94 -5.07
CA LEU A 367 4.32 34.35 -5.73
C LEU A 367 5.30 33.66 -4.76
N GLN A 368 5.62 34.25 -3.60
CA GLN A 368 6.51 33.63 -2.61
C GLN A 368 5.88 32.37 -1.97
N LYS A 369 4.56 32.38 -1.75
CA LYS A 369 3.84 31.18 -1.27
C LYS A 369 3.84 30.07 -2.33
N LEU A 370 3.67 30.42 -3.61
CA LEU A 370 3.75 29.47 -4.71
C LEU A 370 5.18 28.93 -4.87
N LEU A 371 6.20 29.78 -4.74
CA LEU A 371 7.61 29.36 -4.82
C LEU A 371 8.02 28.47 -3.65
N THR A 372 7.59 28.75 -2.43
CA THR A 372 7.88 27.88 -1.27
C THR A 372 7.14 26.55 -1.37
N LEU A 373 5.89 26.56 -1.82
CA LEU A 373 5.12 25.36 -2.11
C LEU A 373 5.78 24.53 -3.22
N TRP A 374 6.19 25.17 -4.32
CA TRP A 374 6.96 24.53 -5.39
C TRP A 374 8.27 23.93 -4.87
N LYS A 375 9.04 24.68 -4.05
CA LYS A 375 10.28 24.20 -3.44
C LYS A 375 10.04 23.00 -2.51
N SER A 376 8.94 22.98 -1.76
CA SER A 376 8.55 21.82 -0.95
C SER A 376 8.30 20.59 -1.83
N PHE A 377 7.62 20.75 -2.97
CA PHE A 377 7.37 19.66 -3.92
C PHE A 377 8.62 19.21 -4.68
N THR A 378 9.57 20.11 -4.95
CA THR A 378 10.82 19.79 -5.67
C THR A 378 11.98 19.44 -4.75
N SER A 379 11.81 19.53 -3.43
CA SER A 379 12.77 19.01 -2.47
C SER A 379 12.69 17.48 -2.44
N ALA A 380 13.84 16.81 -2.42
CA ALA A 380 13.89 15.37 -2.30
C ALA A 380 13.13 14.88 -1.05
N GLY A 381 13.33 15.57 0.10
CA GLY A 381 12.61 15.34 1.36
C GLY A 381 12.61 13.89 1.84
N GLY A 382 11.92 13.58 2.95
CA GLY A 382 11.74 12.22 3.45
C GLY A 382 12.94 11.64 4.22
N SER A 383 12.64 10.89 5.28
CA SER A 383 13.64 10.39 6.25
C SER A 383 14.64 9.38 5.67
N ALA A 384 14.27 8.64 4.62
CA ALA A 384 15.08 7.59 4.01
C ALA A 384 15.74 8.01 2.68
N SER A 385 15.66 9.30 2.32
CA SER A 385 16.22 9.78 1.06
C SER A 385 17.73 9.94 1.14
N ARG A 386 18.44 9.35 0.18
CA ARG A 386 19.89 9.43 0.06
C ARG A 386 20.33 9.44 -1.40
N ALA A 387 21.58 9.81 -1.63
CA ALA A 387 22.24 9.56 -2.90
C ALA A 387 22.42 8.05 -3.12
N TYR A 388 22.11 7.57 -4.33
CA TYR A 388 22.29 6.18 -4.72
C TYR A 388 23.52 6.05 -5.61
N SER A 389 24.34 5.04 -5.33
CA SER A 389 25.51 4.70 -6.13
C SER A 389 25.13 3.74 -7.27
N VAL A 390 25.97 3.58 -8.28
CA VAL A 390 25.78 2.54 -9.32
C VAL A 390 25.63 1.15 -8.71
N ASN A 391 26.35 0.89 -7.61
CA ASN A 391 26.25 -0.35 -6.86
C ASN A 391 24.85 -0.61 -6.30
N ASP A 392 24.13 0.43 -5.87
CA ASP A 392 22.75 0.32 -5.39
C ASP A 392 21.78 -0.13 -6.50
N PHE A 393 22.10 0.08 -7.78
CA PHE A 393 21.31 -0.43 -8.90
C PHE A 393 21.73 -1.85 -9.29
N LEU A 394 23.04 -2.09 -9.44
CA LEU A 394 23.59 -3.34 -9.95
C LEU A 394 23.49 -4.51 -8.97
N ILE A 395 23.65 -4.26 -7.67
CA ILE A 395 23.69 -5.32 -6.66
C ILE A 395 22.39 -5.31 -5.86
N ALA A 396 21.60 -6.37 -6.03
CA ALA A 396 20.48 -6.66 -5.15
C ALA A 396 21.02 -6.97 -3.74
N LYS A 397 20.56 -6.22 -2.74
CA LYS A 397 21.00 -6.42 -1.35
C LYS A 397 20.11 -7.44 -0.64
N GLU A 398 20.73 -8.33 0.14
CA GLU A 398 20.00 -9.28 1.00
C GLU A 398 19.39 -8.59 2.23
N SER A 399 19.99 -7.47 2.65
CA SER A 399 19.49 -6.56 3.68
C SER A 399 19.17 -5.20 3.05
N ASN A 400 17.97 -4.68 3.29
CA ASN A 400 17.44 -3.47 2.66
C ASN A 400 16.49 -2.75 3.65
N MET A 401 15.78 -1.70 3.21
CA MET A 401 14.72 -1.07 4.02
C MET A 401 13.36 -1.68 3.67
N ILE A 402 12.65 -2.25 4.65
CA ILE A 402 11.42 -3.02 4.38
C ILE A 402 10.42 -2.24 3.53
N ASN A 403 10.22 -0.96 3.83
CA ASN A 403 9.27 -0.09 3.15
C ASN A 403 9.73 0.42 1.75
N ALA A 404 10.99 0.18 1.38
CA ALA A 404 11.56 0.63 0.11
C ALA A 404 12.79 -0.21 -0.26
N PRO A 405 12.56 -1.46 -0.70
CA PRO A 405 13.65 -2.26 -1.20
C PRO A 405 14.30 -1.58 -2.42
N ILE A 406 15.61 -1.61 -2.47
CA ILE A 406 16.42 -1.14 -3.61
C ILE A 406 17.14 -2.30 -4.31
N GLY A 407 17.70 -2.03 -5.49
CA GLY A 407 18.48 -3.00 -6.24
C GLY A 407 17.68 -3.71 -7.32
N ILE A 408 18.28 -3.77 -8.51
CA ILE A 408 17.73 -4.40 -9.70
C ILE A 408 18.38 -5.78 -9.91
N GLY A 409 19.68 -5.88 -9.66
CA GLY A 409 20.49 -7.08 -9.83
C GLY A 409 21.18 -7.14 -11.19
N LEU A 410 22.40 -7.70 -11.20
CA LEU A 410 23.37 -7.50 -12.26
C LEU A 410 22.85 -7.92 -13.64
N VAL A 411 22.22 -9.09 -13.75
CA VAL A 411 21.74 -9.61 -15.05
C VAL A 411 20.63 -8.71 -15.61
N VAL A 412 19.67 -8.30 -14.77
CA VAL A 412 18.59 -7.40 -15.21
C VAL A 412 19.15 -6.03 -15.58
N SER A 413 20.11 -5.49 -14.81
CA SER A 413 20.77 -4.22 -15.15
C SER A 413 21.51 -4.27 -16.48
N LEU A 414 22.25 -5.36 -16.75
CA LEU A 414 22.91 -5.57 -18.04
C LEU A 414 21.90 -5.69 -19.17
N LEU A 415 20.80 -6.44 -18.98
CA LEU A 415 19.72 -6.54 -19.96
C LEU A 415 19.09 -5.17 -20.25
N VAL A 416 18.85 -4.34 -19.23
CA VAL A 416 18.34 -2.98 -19.44
C VAL A 416 19.34 -2.13 -20.22
N LEU A 417 20.64 -2.19 -19.90
CA LEU A 417 21.67 -1.46 -20.64
C LEU A 417 21.72 -1.89 -22.10
N PHE A 418 21.77 -3.20 -22.38
CA PHE A 418 21.72 -3.74 -23.75
C PHE A 418 20.42 -3.38 -24.47
N GLY A 419 19.29 -3.46 -23.77
CA GLY A 419 17.98 -3.08 -24.29
C GLY A 419 17.93 -1.61 -24.66
N LEU A 420 18.44 -0.73 -23.80
CA LEU A 420 18.53 0.71 -24.04
C LEU A 420 19.38 1.02 -25.27
N LEU A 421 20.61 0.49 -25.32
CA LEU A 421 21.52 0.68 -26.46
C LEU A 421 20.90 0.19 -27.77
N TYR A 422 20.28 -1.00 -27.74
CA TYR A 422 19.60 -1.55 -28.91
C TYR A 422 18.40 -0.72 -29.34
N VAL A 423 17.55 -0.29 -28.40
CA VAL A 423 16.36 0.49 -28.70
C VAL A 423 16.76 1.83 -29.32
N LEU A 424 17.71 2.54 -28.70
CA LEU A 424 18.23 3.79 -29.21
C LEU A 424 18.89 3.60 -30.58
N TRP A 425 19.71 2.57 -30.78
CA TRP A 425 20.41 2.37 -32.04
C TRP A 425 19.47 1.96 -33.19
N LYS A 426 18.64 0.93 -32.97
CA LYS A 426 17.78 0.35 -34.00
C LYS A 426 16.57 1.24 -34.29
N TYR A 427 15.96 1.83 -33.27
CA TYR A 427 14.73 2.58 -33.41
C TYR A 427 14.94 4.10 -33.43
N ARG A 428 16.16 4.64 -33.43
CA ARG A 428 16.40 6.11 -33.43
C ARG A 428 15.49 6.93 -34.36
N SER A 429 15.26 6.46 -35.59
CA SER A 429 14.43 7.15 -36.58
C SER A 429 12.95 6.76 -36.54
N SER A 430 12.62 5.63 -35.91
CA SER A 430 11.27 5.04 -35.91
C SER A 430 10.65 4.96 -34.51
N ILE A 431 11.31 5.50 -33.47
CA ILE A 431 10.85 5.39 -32.09
C ILE A 431 9.55 6.14 -31.85
N VAL A 432 9.30 7.18 -32.65
CA VAL A 432 8.08 7.98 -32.62
C VAL A 432 6.99 7.37 -33.50
N GLU A 433 7.24 6.26 -34.21
CA GLU A 433 6.19 5.56 -34.96
C GLU A 433 5.21 4.85 -34.01
N GLU A 434 3.94 4.79 -34.43
CA GLU A 434 2.85 4.16 -33.68
C GLU A 434 3.17 2.76 -33.15
N LYS A 435 3.74 1.89 -34.00
CA LYS A 435 4.11 0.51 -33.62
C LYS A 435 5.18 0.43 -32.52
N ASN A 436 5.93 1.52 -32.30
CA ASN A 436 7.01 1.63 -31.32
C ASN A 436 6.65 2.59 -30.17
N SER A 437 5.42 3.09 -30.11
CA SER A 437 4.95 4.01 -29.06
C SER A 437 5.23 3.50 -27.65
N TRP A 438 5.04 2.21 -27.39
CA TRP A 438 5.34 1.58 -26.11
C TRP A 438 6.83 1.65 -25.72
N LEU A 439 7.75 1.59 -26.69
CA LEU A 439 9.19 1.78 -26.44
C LEU A 439 9.47 3.22 -26.04
N ALA A 440 8.91 4.20 -26.77
CA ALA A 440 9.06 5.61 -26.44
C ALA A 440 8.57 5.89 -25.01
N ILE A 441 7.35 5.45 -24.68
CA ILE A 441 6.76 5.61 -23.34
C ILE A 441 7.66 4.97 -22.28
N THR A 442 8.14 3.74 -22.51
CA THR A 442 9.02 3.03 -21.56
C THR A 442 10.31 3.79 -21.31
N LEU A 443 10.92 4.41 -22.34
CA LEU A 443 12.12 5.22 -22.18
C LEU A 443 11.86 6.51 -21.39
N PHE A 444 10.76 7.21 -21.65
CA PHE A 444 10.40 8.40 -20.88
C PHE A 444 10.08 8.05 -19.42
N TRP A 445 9.41 6.93 -19.16
CA TRP A 445 9.24 6.41 -17.80
C TRP A 445 10.58 6.07 -17.15
N LEU A 446 11.50 5.43 -17.87
CA LEU A 446 12.84 5.15 -17.35
C LEU A 446 13.55 6.45 -16.94
N ILE A 447 13.53 7.47 -17.79
CA ILE A 447 14.14 8.78 -17.50
C ILE A 447 13.52 9.41 -16.25
N PHE A 448 12.18 9.49 -16.20
CA PHE A 448 11.46 10.09 -15.08
C PHE A 448 11.72 9.34 -13.77
N THR A 449 11.60 8.01 -13.77
CA THR A 449 11.77 7.19 -12.56
C THR A 449 13.22 7.11 -12.10
N PHE A 450 14.18 7.11 -13.03
CA PHE A 450 15.60 7.20 -12.71
C PHE A 450 15.96 8.56 -12.09
N TRP A 451 15.42 9.66 -12.63
CA TRP A 451 15.55 10.98 -12.02
C TRP A 451 14.89 11.02 -10.64
N ALA A 452 13.68 10.48 -10.50
CA ALA A 452 12.96 10.42 -9.23
C ALA A 452 13.71 9.65 -8.14
N VAL A 453 14.31 8.50 -8.47
CA VAL A 453 15.16 7.72 -7.54
C VAL A 453 16.39 8.50 -7.13
N ASN A 454 17.00 9.24 -8.05
CA ASN A 454 18.18 10.07 -7.79
C ASN A 454 17.81 11.51 -7.36
N GLY A 455 16.58 11.74 -6.91
CA GLY A 455 16.10 13.09 -6.57
C GLY A 455 16.93 13.80 -5.50
N ALA A 456 17.63 13.05 -4.64
CA ALA A 456 18.55 13.60 -3.63
C ALA A 456 19.88 14.12 -4.20
N THR A 457 20.28 13.69 -5.40
CA THR A 457 21.51 14.15 -6.06
C THR A 457 21.27 15.28 -7.07
N PHE A 458 20.04 15.43 -7.55
CA PHE A 458 19.70 16.48 -8.50
C PHE A 458 19.29 17.78 -7.79
N PRO A 459 19.60 18.96 -8.35
CA PRO A 459 19.21 20.25 -7.77
C PRO A 459 17.70 20.47 -7.74
N VAL A 460 16.97 19.78 -8.63
CA VAL A 460 15.52 19.74 -8.68
C VAL A 460 15.11 18.28 -8.59
N SER A 461 14.45 17.90 -7.49
CA SER A 461 13.80 16.59 -7.43
C SER A 461 12.49 16.64 -8.19
N VAL A 462 12.25 15.66 -9.04
CA VAL A 462 10.94 15.46 -9.71
C VAL A 462 9.95 14.71 -8.84
N ALA A 463 10.40 14.20 -7.70
CA ALA A 463 9.59 13.44 -6.76
C ALA A 463 10.13 13.60 -5.34
N ARG A 464 9.25 13.98 -4.39
CA ARG A 464 9.56 13.84 -2.97
C ARG A 464 9.67 12.35 -2.61
N GLY A 465 10.41 12.00 -1.56
CA GLY A 465 10.65 10.62 -1.15
C GLY A 465 11.28 9.72 -2.23
N PRO A 466 12.47 10.05 -2.78
CA PRO A 466 13.20 9.26 -3.78
C PRO A 466 13.26 7.75 -3.51
N PHE A 467 13.40 7.34 -2.25
CA PHE A 467 13.43 5.93 -1.85
C PHE A 467 12.16 5.15 -2.26
N ARG A 468 11.00 5.82 -2.35
CA ARG A 468 9.73 5.21 -2.78
C ARG A 468 9.60 5.12 -4.31
N SER A 469 10.50 5.75 -5.07
CA SER A 469 10.48 5.73 -6.54
C SER A 469 11.08 4.47 -7.15
N TRP A 470 11.78 3.64 -6.35
CA TRP A 470 12.42 2.40 -6.80
C TRP A 470 11.45 1.39 -7.42
N MET A 471 10.27 1.23 -6.82
CA MET A 471 9.24 0.34 -7.36
C MET A 471 8.63 0.85 -8.67
N LEU A 472 8.58 2.18 -8.86
CA LEU A 472 8.16 2.79 -10.13
C LEU A 472 9.23 2.57 -11.20
N LEU A 473 10.51 2.67 -10.84
CA LEU A 473 11.64 2.36 -11.72
C LEU A 473 11.64 0.90 -12.17
N ALA A 474 11.19 -0.03 -11.31
CA ALA A 474 11.13 -1.45 -11.65
C ALA A 474 10.21 -1.74 -12.86
N ILE A 475 9.19 -0.92 -13.11
CA ILE A 475 8.23 -1.09 -14.22
C ILE A 475 8.91 -0.95 -15.60
N PRO A 476 9.52 0.20 -15.97
CA PRO A 476 10.21 0.33 -17.26
C PRO A 476 11.45 -0.58 -17.35
N VAL A 477 12.13 -0.84 -16.24
CA VAL A 477 13.25 -1.81 -16.16
C VAL A 477 12.79 -3.21 -16.61
N ALA A 478 11.67 -3.69 -16.09
CA ALA A 478 11.13 -5.00 -16.43
C ALA A 478 10.74 -5.10 -17.92
N ILE A 479 10.12 -4.05 -18.48
CA ILE A 479 9.71 -4.01 -19.89
C ILE A 479 10.93 -3.99 -20.83
N LEU A 480 11.96 -3.18 -20.52
CA LEU A 480 13.19 -3.12 -21.32
C LEU A 480 14.01 -4.42 -21.25
N ALA A 481 14.09 -5.03 -20.07
CA ALA A 481 14.75 -6.33 -19.91
C ALA A 481 14.07 -7.42 -20.76
N ALA A 482 12.74 -7.39 -20.89
CA ALA A 482 12.00 -8.27 -21.79
C ALA A 482 12.34 -8.05 -23.26
N GLU A 483 12.43 -6.80 -23.74
CA GLU A 483 12.85 -6.52 -25.12
C GLU A 483 14.29 -6.99 -25.38
N ALA A 484 15.20 -6.73 -24.45
CA ALA A 484 16.59 -7.18 -24.54
C ALA A 484 16.69 -8.71 -24.61
N THR A 485 15.91 -9.43 -23.81
CA THR A 485 15.87 -10.90 -23.85
C THR A 485 15.40 -11.40 -25.22
N TYR A 486 14.39 -10.77 -25.82
CA TYR A 486 13.94 -11.08 -27.19
C TYR A 486 14.99 -10.75 -28.25
N LEU A 487 15.78 -9.71 -28.05
CA LEU A 487 16.94 -9.44 -28.90
C LEU A 487 17.99 -10.55 -28.78
N LEU A 488 18.38 -10.92 -27.57
CA LEU A 488 19.37 -11.99 -27.33
C LEU A 488 18.92 -13.32 -27.94
N MET A 489 17.64 -13.68 -27.82
CA MET A 489 17.09 -14.87 -28.48
C MET A 489 17.20 -14.78 -30.01
N ARG A 490 16.97 -13.60 -30.61
CA ARG A 490 17.13 -13.38 -32.06
C ARG A 490 18.60 -13.48 -32.50
N ILE A 491 19.53 -12.93 -31.72
CA ILE A 491 20.97 -13.05 -31.97
C ILE A 491 21.40 -14.52 -31.84
N GLY A 492 20.97 -15.20 -30.77
CA GLY A 492 21.21 -16.63 -30.54
C GLY A 492 20.82 -17.48 -31.75
N LYS A 493 19.61 -17.27 -32.30
CA LYS A 493 19.18 -17.94 -33.54
C LYS A 493 20.14 -17.72 -34.72
N LYS A 494 20.67 -16.50 -34.90
CA LYS A 494 21.63 -16.19 -35.98
C LYS A 494 22.95 -16.94 -35.82
N ILE A 495 23.40 -17.13 -34.57
CA ILE A 495 24.63 -17.89 -34.25
C ILE A 495 24.35 -19.37 -33.93
N LYS A 496 23.18 -19.89 -34.32
CA LYS A 496 22.76 -21.29 -34.11
C LYS A 496 22.69 -21.75 -32.64
N VAL A 497 22.58 -20.82 -31.68
CA VAL A 497 22.29 -21.14 -30.28
C VAL A 497 20.76 -21.26 -30.11
N PRO A 498 20.25 -22.41 -29.62
CA PRO A 498 18.82 -22.59 -29.35
C PRO A 498 18.25 -21.52 -28.42
N THR A 499 17.08 -20.97 -28.75
CA THR A 499 16.43 -19.92 -27.93
C THR A 499 16.15 -20.36 -26.51
N MET A 500 15.92 -21.66 -26.29
CA MET A 500 15.69 -22.22 -24.96
C MET A 500 16.94 -22.06 -24.08
N ILE A 501 18.15 -22.23 -24.62
CA ILE A 501 19.39 -22.05 -23.87
C ILE A 501 19.55 -20.59 -23.44
N VAL A 502 19.31 -19.65 -24.36
CA VAL A 502 19.34 -18.20 -24.04
C VAL A 502 18.33 -17.86 -22.94
N LEU A 503 17.10 -18.37 -23.06
CA LEU A 503 16.05 -18.14 -22.07
C LEU A 503 16.42 -18.72 -20.70
N ILE A 504 16.93 -19.96 -20.66
CA ILE A 504 17.37 -20.62 -19.41
C ILE A 504 18.49 -19.80 -18.76
N LEU A 505 19.51 -19.39 -19.52
CA LEU A 505 20.63 -18.60 -18.99
C LEU A 505 20.14 -17.27 -18.41
N VAL A 506 19.21 -16.58 -19.08
CA VAL A 506 18.62 -15.34 -18.57
C VAL A 506 17.81 -15.58 -17.30
N VAL A 507 16.91 -16.56 -17.30
CA VAL A 507 16.06 -16.88 -16.14
C VAL A 507 16.91 -17.28 -14.94
N VAL A 508 17.86 -18.20 -15.12
CA VAL A 508 18.79 -18.63 -14.07
C VAL A 508 19.61 -17.44 -13.57
N GLY A 509 20.19 -16.64 -14.48
CA GLY A 509 20.95 -15.46 -14.11
C GLY A 509 20.15 -14.47 -13.26
N VAL A 510 18.91 -14.16 -13.65
CA VAL A 510 18.03 -13.28 -12.87
C VAL A 510 17.65 -13.87 -11.52
N LEU A 511 17.39 -15.18 -11.44
CA LEU A 511 17.13 -15.82 -10.14
C LEU A 511 18.34 -15.72 -9.21
N PHE A 512 19.57 -15.90 -9.72
CA PHE A 512 20.79 -15.82 -8.91
C PHE A 512 21.20 -14.39 -8.53
N THR A 513 20.93 -13.38 -9.36
CA THR A 513 21.36 -12.00 -9.08
C THR A 513 20.27 -11.09 -8.53
N SER A 514 19.00 -11.51 -8.60
CA SER A 514 17.85 -10.70 -8.15
C SER A 514 16.85 -11.53 -7.34
N GLY A 515 16.40 -12.66 -7.88
CA GLY A 515 15.29 -13.45 -7.32
C GLY A 515 15.58 -14.04 -5.94
N ILE A 516 16.77 -14.64 -5.74
CA ILE A 516 17.19 -15.20 -4.46
C ILE A 516 17.32 -14.09 -3.41
N GLN A 517 17.89 -12.94 -3.78
CA GLN A 517 18.05 -11.80 -2.88
C GLN A 517 16.67 -11.27 -2.48
N LYS A 518 15.73 -11.14 -3.42
CA LYS A 518 14.35 -10.76 -3.13
C LYS A 518 13.66 -11.76 -2.20
N TYR A 519 13.86 -13.06 -2.43
CA TYR A 519 13.28 -14.11 -1.59
C TYR A 519 13.83 -14.06 -0.16
N LYS A 520 15.17 -14.05 0.00
CA LYS A 520 15.82 -13.93 1.31
C LYS A 520 15.33 -12.70 2.04
N TYR A 521 15.39 -11.55 1.38
CA TYR A 521 14.95 -10.27 1.90
C TYR A 521 13.48 -10.26 2.37
N ASN A 522 12.59 -10.88 1.61
CA ASN A 522 11.19 -10.98 1.97
C ASN A 522 10.88 -12.09 2.96
N THR A 523 11.84 -12.94 3.35
CA THR A 523 11.61 -14.06 4.28
C THR A 523 12.47 -14.02 5.53
N ILE A 524 13.35 -13.01 5.67
CA ILE A 524 14.02 -12.71 6.93
C ILE A 524 13.04 -12.15 7.96
N ILE A 525 13.39 -12.32 9.23
CA ILE A 525 12.70 -11.68 10.34
C ILE A 525 13.04 -10.19 10.32
N TRP A 526 12.00 -9.36 10.26
CA TRP A 526 12.16 -7.91 10.29
C TRP A 526 12.09 -7.36 11.71
N PRO A 527 12.86 -6.31 12.04
CA PRO A 527 12.62 -5.54 13.24
C PRO A 527 11.20 -4.97 13.25
N THR A 528 10.67 -4.84 14.46
CA THR A 528 9.37 -4.24 14.73
C THR A 528 9.48 -2.71 14.88
N SER A 529 8.45 -2.07 15.41
CA SER A 529 8.46 -0.65 15.76
C SER A 529 9.62 -0.31 16.68
N GLY A 530 10.10 0.93 16.59
CA GLY A 530 11.07 1.45 17.56
C GLY A 530 10.53 1.56 18.99
N SER A 531 9.32 1.07 19.29
CA SER A 531 8.74 1.06 20.64
C SER A 531 9.41 0.04 21.56
N PHE A 532 9.96 -1.05 21.00
CA PHE A 532 10.65 -2.10 21.75
C PHE A 532 12.13 -1.79 21.86
N VAL A 533 12.73 -2.10 23.01
CA VAL A 533 14.17 -1.85 23.26
C VAL A 533 14.99 -3.09 22.96
N GLN A 534 14.47 -4.27 23.27
CA GLN A 534 15.15 -5.54 23.02
C GLN A 534 14.53 -6.26 21.82
N SER A 535 15.35 -6.90 20.99
CA SER A 535 14.87 -7.63 19.81
C SER A 535 14.00 -8.85 20.14
N ALA A 536 14.16 -9.45 21.33
CA ALA A 536 13.36 -10.58 21.80
C ALA A 536 11.99 -10.15 22.35
N GLU A 537 11.87 -8.92 22.84
CA GLU A 537 10.68 -8.37 23.50
C GLU A 537 9.38 -8.51 22.67
N PRO A 538 9.33 -8.15 21.36
CA PRO A 538 8.11 -8.32 20.58
C PRO A 538 7.73 -9.81 20.35
N PHE A 539 8.67 -10.76 20.42
CA PHE A 539 8.32 -12.18 20.41
C PHE A 539 7.63 -12.60 21.70
N GLU A 540 8.12 -12.12 22.84
CA GLU A 540 7.54 -12.39 24.16
C GLU A 540 6.15 -11.76 24.29
N TYR A 541 5.94 -10.55 23.75
CA TYR A 541 4.61 -9.96 23.60
C TYR A 541 3.69 -10.86 22.79
N GLY A 542 4.14 -11.31 21.61
CA GLY A 542 3.37 -12.21 20.75
C GLY A 542 3.02 -13.54 21.42
N GLN A 543 3.95 -14.11 22.19
CA GLN A 543 3.70 -15.33 22.97
C GLN A 543 2.63 -15.12 24.03
N TRP A 544 2.69 -14.03 24.79
CA TRP A 544 1.68 -13.73 25.81
C TRP A 544 0.31 -13.44 25.19
N PHE A 545 0.23 -12.59 24.15
CA PHE A 545 -1.04 -12.29 23.49
C PHE A 545 -1.71 -13.51 22.86
N ALA A 546 -0.93 -14.52 22.45
CA ALA A 546 -1.47 -15.79 21.97
C ALA A 546 -2.17 -16.63 23.07
N THR A 547 -1.97 -16.29 24.36
CA THR A 547 -2.61 -16.99 25.49
C THR A 547 -3.99 -16.43 25.86
N ILE A 548 -4.37 -15.27 25.35
CA ILE A 548 -5.66 -14.62 25.65
C ILE A 548 -6.58 -14.62 24.41
N PRO A 549 -7.91 -14.59 24.59
CA PRO A 549 -8.84 -14.50 23.47
C PRO A 549 -8.61 -13.23 22.61
N PRO A 550 -8.81 -13.31 21.28
CA PRO A 550 -8.87 -12.11 20.44
C PRO A 550 -9.84 -11.06 20.97
N ASN A 551 -9.48 -9.78 20.82
CA ASN A 551 -10.26 -8.63 21.28
C ASN A 551 -10.43 -8.51 22.80
N THR A 552 -9.67 -9.26 23.60
CA THR A 552 -9.57 -9.02 25.05
C THR A 552 -9.20 -7.55 25.30
N LEU A 553 -9.86 -6.90 26.25
CA LEU A 553 -9.59 -5.51 26.63
C LEU A 553 -8.27 -5.44 27.41
N VAL A 554 -7.24 -4.86 26.80
CA VAL A 554 -5.90 -4.75 27.38
C VAL A 554 -5.47 -3.29 27.37
N PHE A 555 -5.04 -2.79 28.51
CA PHE A 555 -4.56 -1.43 28.67
C PHE A 555 -3.03 -1.41 28.74
N LEU A 556 -2.36 -0.82 27.74
CA LEU A 556 -0.93 -0.52 27.83
C LEU A 556 -0.71 0.76 28.63
N TYR A 557 0.16 0.74 29.65
CA TYR A 557 0.50 1.88 30.51
C TYR A 557 1.39 2.91 29.80
N ALA A 558 0.99 3.33 28.60
CA ALA A 558 1.68 4.30 27.77
C ALA A 558 0.68 5.26 27.08
N PRO A 559 1.13 6.45 26.64
CA PRO A 559 0.30 7.41 25.91
C PRO A 559 -0.26 6.91 24.56
N ARG A 560 0.24 5.79 24.03
CA ARG A 560 -0.15 5.22 22.72
C ARG A 560 -0.53 3.76 22.88
N ASP A 561 -1.56 3.29 22.16
CA ASP A 561 -2.01 1.89 22.27
C ASP A 561 -2.10 1.08 20.98
N LYS A 562 -1.40 1.51 19.95
CA LYS A 562 -1.38 0.79 18.69
C LYS A 562 -0.81 -0.63 18.81
N LEU A 563 0.01 -0.92 19.83
CA LEU A 563 0.60 -2.23 20.06
C LEU A 563 -0.46 -3.28 20.45
N VAL A 564 -1.36 -2.94 21.37
CA VAL A 564 -2.43 -3.87 21.81
C VAL A 564 -3.29 -4.30 20.62
N ILE A 565 -3.72 -3.32 19.82
CA ILE A 565 -4.52 -3.59 18.60
C ILE A 565 -3.72 -4.45 17.61
N GLY A 566 -2.45 -4.11 17.41
CA GLY A 566 -1.56 -4.85 16.51
C GLY A 566 -1.30 -6.28 16.98
N TYR A 567 -1.42 -6.63 18.26
CA TYR A 567 -1.37 -8.01 18.77
C TYR A 567 -2.74 -8.68 18.92
N ASN A 568 -3.75 -8.18 18.22
CA ASN A 568 -5.09 -8.78 18.17
C ASN A 568 -5.90 -8.68 19.48
N ALA A 569 -5.48 -7.85 20.41
CA ALA A 569 -6.29 -7.44 21.55
C ALA A 569 -7.01 -6.11 21.23
N TYR A 570 -7.77 -5.59 22.18
CA TYR A 570 -8.54 -4.38 21.99
C TYR A 570 -8.22 -3.32 23.05
N SER A 571 -8.14 -2.08 22.56
CA SER A 571 -8.12 -0.86 23.33
C SER A 571 -8.63 0.25 22.44
N CYS A 572 -9.51 1.10 22.97
CA CYS A 572 -10.11 2.16 22.16
C CYS A 572 -9.15 3.34 22.07
N ALA A 573 -8.21 3.27 21.11
CA ALA A 573 -7.20 4.31 20.90
C ALA A 573 -7.78 5.67 20.45
N TRP A 574 -9.01 5.67 19.94
CA TRP A 574 -9.75 6.85 19.45
C TRP A 574 -10.84 7.34 20.42
N CYS A 575 -11.05 6.66 21.56
CA CYS A 575 -11.99 7.13 22.57
C CYS A 575 -11.39 8.31 23.34
N GLU A 576 -12.13 9.42 23.41
CA GLU A 576 -11.62 10.68 23.95
C GLU A 576 -11.24 10.58 25.44
N ASP A 577 -12.08 9.95 26.25
CA ASP A 577 -11.85 9.70 27.67
C ASP A 577 -10.59 8.85 27.92
N ILE A 578 -10.37 7.80 27.14
CA ILE A 578 -9.17 6.96 27.19
C ILE A 578 -7.93 7.75 26.77
N ALA A 579 -8.01 8.54 25.69
CA ALA A 579 -6.91 9.36 25.21
C ALA A 579 -6.52 10.44 26.24
N VAL A 580 -7.51 11.11 26.85
CA VAL A 580 -7.32 12.11 27.91
C VAL A 580 -6.74 11.48 29.17
N PHE A 581 -7.26 10.32 29.58
CA PHE A 581 -6.75 9.59 30.74
C PHE A 581 -5.28 9.21 30.55
N ARG A 582 -4.92 8.65 29.39
CA ARG A 582 -3.53 8.34 29.03
C ARG A 582 -2.62 9.56 29.02
N GLY A 583 -3.12 10.70 28.55
CA GLY A 583 -2.38 11.97 28.55
C GLY A 583 -2.04 12.49 29.94
N THR A 584 -2.75 12.04 30.98
CA THR A 584 -2.56 12.45 32.39
C THR A 584 -2.19 11.30 33.32
N ILE A 585 -1.92 10.11 32.78
CA ILE A 585 -1.86 8.86 33.57
C ILE A 585 -0.76 8.82 34.65
N LEU A 586 0.38 9.50 34.46
CA LEU A 586 1.43 9.59 35.48
C LEU A 586 1.01 10.42 36.69
N GLU A 587 0.04 11.32 36.51
CA GLU A 587 -0.49 12.18 37.57
C GLU A 587 -1.57 11.46 38.39
N ARG A 588 -2.13 10.37 37.85
CA ARG A 588 -3.16 9.56 38.50
C ARG A 588 -2.58 8.60 39.51
N ASP A 589 -3.23 8.49 40.66
CA ASP A 589 -2.87 7.46 41.63
C ASP A 589 -3.38 6.06 41.23
N VAL A 590 -2.93 5.05 41.95
CA VAL A 590 -3.28 3.65 41.67
C VAL A 590 -4.78 3.36 41.80
N SER A 591 -5.48 4.08 42.67
CA SER A 591 -6.93 3.91 42.90
C SER A 591 -7.72 4.53 41.75
N GLU A 592 -7.31 5.71 41.26
CA GLU A 592 -7.87 6.34 40.06
C GLU A 592 -7.63 5.46 38.82
N LEU A 593 -6.42 4.92 38.66
CA LEU A 593 -6.10 3.98 37.56
C LEU A 593 -6.98 2.73 37.62
N HIS A 594 -7.07 2.09 38.78
CA HIS A 594 -7.91 0.90 38.94
C HIS A 594 -9.39 1.18 38.69
N SER A 595 -9.91 2.29 39.21
CA SER A 595 -11.30 2.73 38.99
C SER A 595 -11.58 3.00 37.51
N PHE A 596 -10.62 3.58 36.79
CA PHE A 596 -10.72 3.81 35.36
C PHE A 596 -10.72 2.49 34.57
N LEU A 597 -9.80 1.58 34.89
CA LEU A 597 -9.69 0.30 34.19
C LEU A 597 -10.93 -0.59 34.42
N THR A 598 -11.45 -0.60 35.65
CA THR A 598 -12.66 -1.35 35.99
C THR A 598 -13.90 -0.77 35.32
N SER A 599 -14.06 0.55 35.30
CA SER A 599 -15.20 1.20 34.64
C SER A 599 -15.25 0.99 33.11
N HIS A 600 -14.09 0.81 32.48
CA HIS A 600 -13.96 0.51 31.05
C HIS A 600 -13.74 -0.98 30.75
N GLN A 601 -13.89 -1.85 31.76
CA GLN A 601 -13.81 -3.30 31.62
C GLN A 601 -12.46 -3.82 31.07
N TYR A 602 -11.35 -3.13 31.33
CA TYR A 602 -10.02 -3.62 31.00
C TYR A 602 -9.61 -4.80 31.88
N GLU A 603 -9.38 -5.96 31.25
CA GLU A 603 -9.03 -7.19 31.95
C GLU A 603 -7.55 -7.22 32.38
N TYR A 604 -6.69 -6.63 31.56
CA TYR A 604 -5.23 -6.63 31.78
C TYR A 604 -4.62 -5.24 31.65
N LEU A 605 -3.61 -4.99 32.47
CA LEU A 605 -2.72 -3.84 32.44
C LEU A 605 -1.30 -4.32 32.10
N ILE A 606 -0.66 -3.71 31.11
CA ILE A 606 0.74 -3.98 30.75
C ILE A 606 1.61 -2.82 31.20
N LEU A 607 2.65 -3.13 31.98
CA LEU A 607 3.72 -2.20 32.34
C LEU A 607 4.99 -2.55 31.57
N ASN A 608 5.58 -1.57 30.90
CA ASN A 608 6.83 -1.75 30.16
C ASN A 608 7.78 -0.58 30.45
N GLY A 609 8.68 -0.76 31.42
CA GLY A 609 9.49 0.35 31.94
C GLY A 609 10.29 1.11 30.88
N ALA A 610 10.79 0.41 29.86
CA ALA A 610 11.59 1.01 28.81
C ALA A 610 10.73 1.80 27.80
N MET A 611 9.63 1.19 27.36
CA MET A 611 8.67 1.81 26.43
C MET A 611 7.92 2.97 27.08
N ASP A 612 7.44 2.78 28.31
CA ASP A 612 6.69 3.76 29.09
C ASP A 612 7.57 4.99 29.32
N ARG A 613 8.82 4.81 29.76
CA ARG A 613 9.78 5.92 29.91
C ARG A 613 9.97 6.67 28.60
N LYS A 614 10.21 5.96 27.48
CA LYS A 614 10.42 6.60 26.17
C LYS A 614 9.25 7.50 25.77
N PHE A 615 8.02 7.03 25.91
CA PHE A 615 6.86 7.82 25.53
C PHE A 615 6.53 8.92 26.55
N PHE A 616 6.59 8.62 27.85
CA PHE A 616 6.30 9.62 28.88
C PHE A 616 7.30 10.76 28.92
N THR A 617 8.58 10.53 28.63
CA THR A 617 9.57 11.62 28.55
C THR A 617 9.16 12.68 27.51
N SER A 618 8.54 12.27 26.40
CA SER A 618 8.05 13.21 25.38
C SER A 618 6.81 13.99 25.81
N THR A 619 6.07 13.50 26.81
CA THR A 619 4.80 14.11 27.28
C THR A 619 4.97 14.89 28.59
N PHE A 620 5.74 14.36 29.54
CA PHE A 620 5.84 14.88 30.92
C PHE A 620 7.20 15.50 31.26
N SER A 621 8.16 15.53 30.33
CA SER A 621 9.60 15.79 30.56
C SER A 621 10.34 14.63 31.22
N GLU A 622 11.66 14.59 31.04
CA GLU A 622 12.54 13.54 31.56
C GLU A 622 12.55 13.49 33.09
N ASN A 623 12.66 14.64 33.77
CA ASN A 623 12.73 14.72 35.23
C ASN A 623 11.47 14.16 35.88
N LYS A 624 10.29 14.65 35.46
CA LYS A 624 9.00 14.19 35.99
C LYS A 624 8.76 12.72 35.70
N THR A 625 9.17 12.24 34.53
CA THR A 625 9.06 10.81 34.17
C THR A 625 9.93 9.94 35.06
N ASN A 626 11.19 10.33 35.27
CA ASN A 626 12.13 9.60 36.12
C ASN A 626 11.70 9.57 37.60
N GLU A 627 11.03 10.63 38.08
CA GLU A 627 10.49 10.69 39.43
C GLU A 627 9.21 9.86 39.59
N LEU A 628 8.21 10.09 38.73
CA LEU A 628 6.87 9.53 38.94
C LEU A 628 6.74 8.09 38.48
N LEU A 629 7.37 7.69 37.37
CA LEU A 629 7.14 6.36 36.79
C LEU A 629 7.54 5.22 37.75
N PRO A 630 8.72 5.23 38.42
CA PRO A 630 9.06 4.19 39.39
C PRO A 630 8.08 4.16 40.58
N LYS A 631 7.67 5.35 41.07
CA LYS A 631 6.70 5.48 42.15
C LYS A 631 5.36 4.85 41.78
N ARG A 632 4.85 5.11 40.57
CA ARG A 632 3.59 4.50 40.08
C ARG A 632 3.69 3.00 39.96
N TYR A 633 4.81 2.47 39.49
CA TYR A 633 5.01 1.01 39.44
C TYR A 633 4.99 0.38 40.82
N GLU A 634 5.64 0.99 41.80
CA GLU A 634 5.64 0.54 43.19
C GLU A 634 4.23 0.57 43.79
N GLU A 635 3.48 1.65 43.58
CA GLU A 635 2.08 1.78 44.00
C GLU A 635 1.21 0.69 43.39
N ILE A 636 1.31 0.46 42.08
CA ILE A 636 0.57 -0.59 41.35
C ILE A 636 0.87 -1.97 41.95
N GLN A 637 2.14 -2.31 42.15
CA GLN A 637 2.55 -3.62 42.68
C GLN A 637 2.13 -3.84 44.14
N LYS A 638 2.16 -2.80 44.98
CA LYS A 638 1.81 -2.90 46.42
C LYS A 638 0.32 -2.79 46.71
N SER A 639 -0.47 -2.22 45.80
CA SER A 639 -1.90 -1.92 46.02
C SER A 639 -2.78 -3.15 46.32
N GLY A 640 -2.39 -4.33 45.85
CA GLY A 640 -3.24 -5.52 45.89
C GLY A 640 -4.45 -5.46 44.94
N LEU A 641 -4.65 -4.36 44.19
CA LEU A 641 -5.73 -4.16 43.20
C LEU A 641 -5.47 -4.89 41.88
N PHE A 642 -4.22 -5.31 41.67
CA PHE A 642 -3.75 -6.00 40.48
C PHE A 642 -3.11 -7.33 40.86
N ALA A 643 -3.24 -8.34 40.00
CA ALA A 643 -2.61 -9.65 40.18
C ALA A 643 -1.62 -9.93 39.04
N PRO A 644 -0.32 -10.17 39.31
CA PRO A 644 0.64 -10.51 38.26
C PRO A 644 0.28 -11.87 37.63
N VAL A 645 0.20 -11.90 36.30
CA VAL A 645 -0.13 -13.11 35.52
C VAL A 645 0.95 -13.50 34.52
N TYR A 646 1.80 -12.55 34.11
CA TYR A 646 2.95 -12.81 33.27
C TYR A 646 4.04 -11.81 33.59
N TYR A 647 5.29 -12.26 33.68
CA TYR A 647 6.43 -11.41 33.96
C TYR A 647 7.62 -11.86 33.13
N LYS A 648 8.24 -10.91 32.44
CA LYS A 648 9.52 -11.11 31.77
C LYS A 648 10.49 -10.04 32.23
N GLU A 649 11.54 -10.49 32.92
CA GLU A 649 12.54 -9.61 33.53
C GLU A 649 13.10 -8.61 32.51
N ASN A 650 13.19 -7.33 32.91
CA ASN A 650 13.69 -6.22 32.08
C ASN A 650 12.92 -5.97 30.77
N MET A 651 11.73 -6.56 30.58
CA MET A 651 10.89 -6.36 29.41
C MET A 651 9.54 -5.77 29.82
N PHE A 652 8.62 -6.60 30.31
CA PHE A 652 7.28 -6.15 30.70
C PHE A 652 6.65 -7.03 31.79
N LEU A 653 5.69 -6.43 32.50
CA LEU A 653 4.85 -7.08 33.50
C LEU A 653 3.39 -6.97 33.05
N VAL A 654 2.68 -8.10 33.05
CA VAL A 654 1.25 -8.15 32.82
C VAL A 654 0.54 -8.40 34.13
N LEU A 655 -0.42 -7.53 34.40
CA LEU A 655 -1.25 -7.53 35.58
C LEU A 655 -2.70 -7.75 35.18
N LYS A 656 -3.38 -8.70 35.83
CA LYS A 656 -4.84 -8.84 35.75
C LYS A 656 -5.50 -7.85 36.70
N VAL A 657 -6.52 -7.14 36.20
CA VAL A 657 -7.32 -6.21 37.00
C VAL A 657 -8.29 -7.00 37.87
N LYS A 658 -8.34 -6.72 39.18
CA LYS A 658 -9.32 -7.33 40.10
C LYS A 658 -10.61 -6.51 40.08
N TYR A 659 -11.75 -7.17 39.93
CA TYR A 659 -13.07 -6.54 39.92
C TYR A 659 -13.80 -6.71 41.23
#